data_AF-A0A2S7VIU1-F1
#
_entry.id   AF-A0A2S7VIU1-F1
#
_cell.length_a   1.000
_cell.length_b   1.000
_cell.length_c   1.000
_cell.angle_alpha   90.00
_cell.angle_beta   90.00
_cell.angle_gamma   90.00
#
_symmetry.space_group_name_H-M   'P 1'
#
loop_
_entity.id
_entity.type
_entity.pdbx_description
1 polymer ?
#
loop_
_entity_poly.entity_id
_entity_poly.type
_entity_poly.pdbx_seq_one_letter_code
_entity_poly.pdbx_strand_id
1 'polypeptide(L)'
;MNYRIDLAVLSEQKNNCRFGLTVHNLSDLDVTDWSLHFAFDRFILPESLSQGELTQVGSFCSYQPSATVLKANNHYYLEFSIQSAPFRFYSDGLNDAFIQTHNQGETSVLPVAISPIVLASPYRERSQIPEVDAAAIALIPQPNQFELKQGSFALNKACKVEVQSHLAEKASAWLQQELLTTFELAVSTELSPEASGDIVFRSNPTLDEAEYKLKITAQQVVVESGSQSGFTHAVASLIQLVQQQDAEHFFVPCCKIADQPRFKYRGMMLDCARHFHSVEQVKRLINQLAHYKFNVFHWHLTDDEGWRIEIKRLPQLTEIGAWRGPDHALEPQYTHIAENYGGFYTQQQIREVIEYAEQRSITVIPEIDIPGHCRAAIKSLPDMLVEQADTTQYKSIQHYNDNVLNPGLSGTYQFLDIVIEEVAELFPSELIHMGADEVPPGVWTNSPAAQALMKEHQYQDSKDLQGHLFRYAENKLKQLGKRMVGWEEAQHGDKVSKETIIYSWLSEEAAVNCARQGFDVVLQPAQFTYLDMAQDYAPEEPGVDWAAVIPLEQAYTYEALAEISDTDPIRKRIRGIQCALWCEIVTNQKRMDYMVFPRISALAEGCWTHKNNRNWLDYLSRLKGHLPLLDRLNVDYRNPWKAE
;
A
#
# COMPACT_ATOMS: atom_id res chain seq x y z
N MET A 1 -28.06 -5.66 19.47
CA MET A 1 -27.98 -6.60 18.33
C MET A 1 -28.61 -7.92 18.77
N ASN A 2 -29.41 -8.54 17.91
CA ASN A 2 -30.15 -9.78 18.21
C ASN A 2 -29.29 -11.04 18.06
N TYR A 3 -28.16 -10.94 17.37
CA TYR A 3 -27.25 -12.05 17.10
C TYR A 3 -25.82 -11.63 17.45
N ARG A 4 -25.03 -12.57 17.97
CA ARG A 4 -23.63 -12.34 18.34
C ARG A 4 -22.78 -13.57 18.04
N ILE A 5 -21.53 -13.38 17.62
CA ILE A 5 -20.53 -14.44 17.51
C ILE A 5 -19.40 -14.19 18.48
N ASP A 6 -19.01 -15.25 19.20
CA ASP A 6 -17.84 -15.28 20.04
C ASP A 6 -16.85 -16.30 19.47
N LEU A 7 -15.61 -15.87 19.18
CA LEU A 7 -14.50 -16.73 18.76
C LEU A 7 -13.48 -16.81 19.88
N ALA A 8 -12.98 -18.00 20.18
CA ALA A 8 -11.97 -18.22 21.22
C ALA A 8 -10.91 -19.23 20.78
N VAL A 9 -9.65 -18.94 21.12
CA VAL A 9 -8.56 -19.90 20.97
C VAL A 9 -8.68 -20.95 22.08
N LEU A 10 -8.88 -22.22 21.71
CA LEU A 10 -9.02 -23.33 22.67
C LEU A 10 -7.68 -23.99 22.99
N SER A 11 -6.79 -24.08 22.00
CA SER A 11 -5.45 -24.64 22.18
C SER A 11 -4.52 -24.24 21.04
N GLU A 12 -3.24 -24.06 21.38
CA GLU A 12 -2.17 -23.73 20.43
C GLU A 12 -1.08 -24.80 20.51
N GLN A 13 -0.70 -25.34 19.37
CA GLN A 13 0.45 -26.21 19.17
C GLN A 13 1.31 -25.65 18.04
N LYS A 14 2.51 -26.19 17.85
CA LYS A 14 3.41 -25.73 16.77
C LYS A 14 2.70 -25.88 15.41
N ASN A 15 2.43 -24.75 14.76
CA ASN A 15 1.73 -24.64 13.47
C ASN A 15 0.33 -25.26 13.45
N ASN A 16 -0.36 -25.31 14.59
CA ASN A 16 -1.74 -25.78 14.68
C ASN A 16 -2.49 -25.05 15.80
N CYS A 17 -3.54 -24.33 15.45
CA CYS A 17 -4.40 -23.65 16.42
C CYS A 17 -5.83 -24.16 16.28
N ARG A 18 -6.48 -24.46 17.41
CA ARG A 18 -7.87 -24.91 17.47
C ARG A 18 -8.74 -23.84 18.10
N PHE A 19 -9.90 -23.60 17.52
CA PHE A 19 -10.82 -22.53 17.89
C PHE A 19 -12.19 -23.08 18.22
N GLY A 20 -12.90 -22.37 19.08
CA GLY A 20 -14.33 -22.54 19.33
C GLY A 20 -15.07 -21.30 18.87
N LEU A 21 -16.08 -21.48 18.04
CA LEU A 21 -16.97 -20.43 17.55
C LEU A 21 -18.37 -20.68 18.09
N THR A 22 -18.91 -19.68 18.78
CA THR A 22 -20.27 -19.72 19.35
C THR A 22 -21.15 -18.67 18.68
N VAL A 23 -22.22 -19.11 18.03
CA VAL A 23 -23.25 -18.25 17.42
C VAL A 23 -24.42 -18.15 18.37
N HIS A 24 -24.72 -16.96 18.87
CA HIS A 24 -25.81 -16.69 19.79
C HIS A 24 -27.03 -16.12 19.06
N ASN A 25 -28.20 -16.71 19.28
CA ASN A 25 -29.49 -16.08 19.03
C ASN A 25 -30.00 -15.49 20.35
N LEU A 26 -29.86 -14.18 20.49
CA LEU A 26 -30.29 -13.39 21.65
C LEU A 26 -31.71 -12.84 21.48
N SER A 27 -32.41 -13.23 20.41
CA SER A 27 -33.79 -12.82 20.14
C SER A 27 -34.79 -13.80 20.74
N ASP A 28 -36.05 -13.37 20.76
CA ASP A 28 -37.20 -14.17 21.19
C ASP A 28 -37.79 -15.05 20.07
N LEU A 29 -37.15 -15.10 18.90
CA LEU A 29 -37.63 -15.86 17.74
C LEU A 29 -36.60 -16.93 17.32
N ASP A 30 -37.10 -18.10 16.94
CA ASP A 30 -36.28 -19.14 16.32
C ASP A 30 -35.84 -18.68 14.92
N VAL A 31 -34.59 -18.98 14.55
CA VAL A 31 -34.10 -18.81 13.17
C VAL A 31 -34.06 -20.18 12.52
N THR A 32 -34.91 -20.39 11.51
CA THR A 32 -34.99 -21.64 10.75
C THR A 32 -34.26 -21.54 9.42
N ASP A 33 -33.79 -22.67 8.91
CA ASP A 33 -33.06 -22.79 7.63
C ASP A 33 -31.98 -21.72 7.48
N TRP A 34 -31.03 -21.76 8.40
CA TRP A 34 -30.02 -20.73 8.58
C TRP A 34 -28.63 -21.20 8.18
N SER A 35 -27.82 -20.26 7.72
CA SER A 35 -26.39 -20.42 7.47
C SER A 35 -25.62 -19.26 8.09
N LEU A 36 -24.34 -19.48 8.37
CA LEU A 36 -23.44 -18.46 8.89
C LEU A 36 -22.43 -18.10 7.81
N HIS A 37 -22.25 -16.80 7.57
CA HIS A 37 -21.25 -16.27 6.65
C HIS A 37 -20.32 -15.33 7.41
N PHE A 38 -19.01 -15.47 7.21
CA PHE A 38 -18.01 -14.63 7.88
C PHE A 38 -16.75 -14.45 7.04
N ALA A 39 -15.98 -13.40 7.31
CA ALA A 39 -14.67 -13.18 6.72
C ALA A 39 -13.55 -13.57 7.71
N PHE A 40 -12.63 -14.40 7.24
CA PHE A 40 -11.51 -14.91 8.03
C PHE A 40 -10.29 -15.23 7.14
N ASP A 41 -9.16 -14.62 7.45
CA ASP A 41 -8.01 -14.56 6.54
C ASP A 41 -7.07 -15.79 6.66
N ARG A 42 -7.45 -16.76 7.50
CA ARG A 42 -6.71 -18.02 7.66
C ARG A 42 -7.50 -19.18 7.04
N PHE A 43 -6.77 -20.13 6.49
CA PHE A 43 -7.36 -21.35 5.95
C PHE A 43 -7.89 -22.24 7.08
N ILE A 44 -9.20 -22.48 7.08
CA ILE A 44 -9.82 -23.46 7.96
C ILE A 44 -9.65 -24.85 7.36
N LEU A 45 -9.10 -25.79 8.12
CA LEU A 45 -8.98 -27.19 7.70
C LEU A 45 -10.38 -27.83 7.66
N PRO A 46 -10.94 -28.18 6.48
CA PRO A 46 -12.32 -28.67 6.40
C PRO A 46 -12.54 -29.95 7.23
N GLU A 47 -11.55 -30.83 7.30
CA GLU A 47 -11.56 -32.06 8.07
C GLU A 47 -11.53 -31.86 9.60
N SER A 48 -11.23 -30.63 10.06
CA SER A 48 -11.15 -30.30 11.48
C SER A 48 -12.46 -29.81 12.08
N LEU A 49 -13.50 -29.60 11.25
CA LEU A 49 -14.81 -29.17 11.71
C LEU A 49 -15.44 -30.21 12.62
N SER A 50 -15.82 -29.80 13.82
CA SER A 50 -16.55 -30.68 14.76
C SER A 50 -17.96 -31.06 14.28
N GLN A 51 -18.60 -30.18 13.48
CA GLN A 51 -19.93 -30.35 12.91
C GLN A 51 -20.18 -29.33 11.80
N GLY A 52 -21.20 -29.57 10.99
CA GLY A 52 -21.55 -28.75 9.82
C GLY A 52 -20.59 -28.90 8.64
N GLU A 53 -20.82 -28.10 7.62
CA GLU A 53 -20.00 -28.04 6.41
C GLU A 53 -19.55 -26.59 6.16
N LEU A 54 -18.33 -26.40 5.68
CA LEU A 54 -17.75 -25.10 5.38
C LEU A 54 -17.20 -25.08 3.96
N THR A 55 -17.54 -24.03 3.22
CA THR A 55 -16.84 -23.63 2.00
C THR A 55 -16.07 -22.35 2.28
N GLN A 56 -14.80 -22.29 1.86
CA GLN A 56 -13.97 -21.11 1.97
C GLN A 56 -13.44 -20.72 0.58
N VAL A 57 -13.65 -19.46 0.20
CA VAL A 57 -13.15 -18.86 -1.05
C VAL A 57 -12.44 -17.57 -0.66
N GLY A 58 -11.11 -17.58 -0.69
CA GLY A 58 -10.36 -16.46 -0.14
C GLY A 58 -10.54 -16.35 1.37
N SER A 59 -10.88 -15.15 1.83
CA SER A 59 -11.31 -14.86 3.19
C SER A 59 -12.78 -15.25 3.47
N PHE A 60 -13.62 -15.42 2.44
CA PHE A 60 -15.05 -15.62 2.62
C PHE A 60 -15.39 -17.05 2.97
N CYS A 61 -16.00 -17.21 4.15
CA CYS A 61 -16.43 -18.47 4.71
C CYS A 61 -17.95 -18.56 4.69
N SER A 62 -18.49 -19.63 4.08
CA SER A 62 -19.90 -19.98 4.08
C SER A 62 -20.07 -21.30 4.84
N TYR A 63 -20.72 -21.23 6.01
CA TYR A 63 -20.89 -22.34 6.93
C TYR A 63 -22.35 -22.78 7.00
N GLN A 64 -22.60 -24.04 6.66
CA GLN A 64 -23.89 -24.70 6.81
C GLN A 64 -23.93 -25.50 8.13
N PRO A 65 -24.71 -25.07 9.14
CA PRO A 65 -24.83 -25.79 10.40
C PRO A 65 -25.56 -27.13 10.21
N SER A 66 -25.20 -28.13 11.03
CA SER A 66 -25.92 -29.40 11.09
C SER A 66 -27.33 -29.27 11.69
N ALA A 67 -27.58 -28.21 12.45
CA ALA A 67 -28.87 -27.89 13.03
C ALA A 67 -29.64 -26.92 12.11
N THR A 68 -30.83 -27.33 11.66
CA THR A 68 -31.69 -26.52 10.78
C THR A 68 -32.42 -25.38 11.50
N VAL A 69 -32.36 -25.34 12.84
CA VAL A 69 -33.01 -24.31 13.66
C VAL A 69 -32.05 -23.82 14.76
N LEU A 70 -31.78 -22.53 14.79
CA LEU A 70 -31.14 -21.83 15.89
C LEU A 70 -32.21 -21.22 16.81
N LYS A 71 -32.51 -21.93 17.90
CA LYS A 71 -33.61 -21.56 18.81
C LYS A 71 -33.40 -20.19 19.46
N ALA A 72 -34.52 -19.51 19.74
CA ALA A 72 -34.57 -18.30 20.53
C ALA A 72 -33.82 -18.47 21.86
N ASN A 73 -33.10 -17.43 22.28
CA ASN A 73 -32.33 -17.39 23.52
C ASN A 73 -31.35 -18.59 23.69
N ASN A 74 -30.82 -19.12 22.59
CA ASN A 74 -29.92 -20.26 22.56
C ASN A 74 -28.66 -19.97 21.72
N HIS A 75 -27.78 -20.95 21.59
CA HIS A 75 -26.55 -20.84 20.80
C HIS A 75 -26.24 -22.11 20.01
N TYR A 76 -25.44 -21.95 18.97
CA TYR A 76 -24.80 -23.02 18.21
C TYR A 76 -23.30 -22.93 18.40
N TYR A 77 -22.65 -24.06 18.66
CA TYR A 77 -21.22 -24.13 18.92
C TYR A 77 -20.53 -24.98 17.87
N LEU A 78 -19.39 -24.57 17.35
CA LEU A 78 -18.52 -25.44 16.55
C LEU A 78 -17.04 -25.21 16.90
N GLU A 79 -16.24 -26.25 16.70
CA GLU A 79 -14.79 -26.16 16.67
C GLU A 79 -14.25 -26.34 15.25
N PHE A 80 -13.11 -25.71 14.99
CA PHE A 80 -12.28 -25.91 13.80
C PHE A 80 -10.81 -25.65 14.12
N SER A 81 -9.91 -26.01 13.22
CA SER A 81 -8.47 -25.80 13.34
C SER A 81 -7.88 -25.18 12.08
N ILE A 82 -6.75 -24.48 12.25
CA ILE A 82 -5.95 -23.89 11.18
C ILE A 82 -4.48 -24.29 11.33
N GLN A 83 -3.72 -24.25 10.23
CA GLN A 83 -2.26 -24.39 10.27
C GLN A 83 -1.60 -23.02 10.35
N SER A 84 -1.47 -22.48 11.56
CA SER A 84 -0.86 -21.16 11.77
C SER A 84 -0.10 -21.09 13.09
N ALA A 85 0.74 -20.07 13.20
CA ALA A 85 1.29 -19.62 14.48
C ALA A 85 0.16 -19.10 15.40
N PRO A 86 0.42 -18.95 16.71
CA PRO A 86 -0.53 -18.35 17.65
C PRO A 86 -1.01 -16.98 17.20
N PHE A 87 -2.30 -16.69 17.36
CA PHE A 87 -2.86 -15.37 17.12
C PHE A 87 -2.42 -14.40 18.21
N ARG A 88 -2.10 -13.18 17.80
CA ARG A 88 -1.51 -12.16 18.68
C ARG A 88 -2.38 -10.93 18.81
N PHE A 89 -3.22 -10.67 17.81
CA PHE A 89 -4.02 -9.45 17.71
C PHE A 89 -5.51 -9.77 17.61
N TYR A 90 -6.36 -8.84 18.04
CA TYR A 90 -7.80 -8.99 17.82
C TYR A 90 -8.17 -8.96 16.33
N SER A 91 -7.34 -8.32 15.49
CA SER A 91 -7.48 -8.29 14.03
C SER A 91 -7.26 -9.66 13.37
N ASP A 92 -6.64 -10.64 14.06
CA ASP A 92 -6.59 -12.02 13.56
C ASP A 92 -7.97 -12.72 13.63
N GLY A 93 -8.94 -12.14 14.34
CA GLY A 93 -10.29 -12.66 14.49
C GLY A 93 -11.15 -12.55 13.23
N LEU A 94 -12.48 -12.59 13.40
CA LEU A 94 -13.41 -12.41 12.29
C LEU A 94 -13.50 -10.92 11.94
N ASN A 95 -13.33 -10.60 10.66
CA ASN A 95 -13.41 -9.22 10.16
C ASN A 95 -14.86 -8.74 10.00
N ASP A 96 -15.75 -9.63 9.57
CA ASP A 96 -17.16 -9.36 9.30
C ASP A 96 -17.97 -10.67 9.36
N ALA A 97 -19.28 -10.58 9.63
CA ALA A 97 -20.17 -11.74 9.78
C ALA A 97 -21.66 -11.38 9.64
N PHE A 98 -22.43 -12.31 9.05
CA PHE A 98 -23.89 -12.27 9.06
C PHE A 98 -24.49 -13.68 9.12
N ILE A 99 -25.74 -13.76 9.57
CA ILE A 99 -26.56 -14.97 9.44
C ILE A 99 -27.49 -14.78 8.25
N GLN A 100 -27.59 -15.78 7.40
CA GLN A 100 -28.62 -15.85 6.37
C GLN A 100 -29.69 -16.84 6.80
N THR A 101 -30.95 -16.55 6.51
CA THR A 101 -32.08 -17.45 6.76
C THR A 101 -33.01 -17.48 5.56
N HIS A 102 -33.58 -18.65 5.28
CA HIS A 102 -34.56 -18.84 4.23
C HIS A 102 -35.91 -19.22 4.82
N ASN A 103 -36.86 -18.29 4.84
CA ASN A 103 -38.18 -18.51 5.41
C ASN A 103 -39.26 -18.21 4.38
N GLN A 104 -40.15 -19.19 4.15
CA GLN A 104 -41.29 -19.06 3.24
C GLN A 104 -40.93 -18.61 1.80
N GLY A 105 -39.72 -18.92 1.34
CA GLY A 105 -39.22 -18.54 0.02
C GLY A 105 -38.53 -17.18 -0.04
N GLU A 106 -38.39 -16.47 1.09
CA GLU A 106 -37.64 -15.23 1.19
C GLU A 106 -36.30 -15.46 1.91
N THR A 107 -35.22 -14.94 1.32
CA THR A 107 -33.89 -14.88 1.94
C THR A 107 -33.77 -13.60 2.75
N SER A 108 -33.37 -13.71 4.02
CA SER A 108 -33.09 -12.55 4.87
C SER A 108 -31.68 -12.61 5.43
N VAL A 109 -31.01 -11.44 5.43
CA VAL A 109 -29.71 -11.24 6.07
C VAL A 109 -29.93 -10.64 7.46
N LEU A 110 -29.36 -11.28 8.46
CA LEU A 110 -29.47 -10.92 9.86
C LEU A 110 -28.09 -10.44 10.35
N PRO A 111 -27.96 -9.16 10.75
CA PRO A 111 -26.68 -8.60 11.16
C PRO A 111 -26.22 -9.19 12.49
N VAL A 112 -24.91 -9.44 12.61
CA VAL A 112 -24.30 -10.11 13.76
C VAL A 112 -23.29 -9.18 14.44
N ALA A 113 -23.31 -9.12 15.76
CA ALA A 113 -22.23 -8.53 16.55
C ALA A 113 -21.05 -9.51 16.61
N ILE A 114 -19.84 -9.06 16.31
CA ILE A 114 -18.63 -9.86 16.49
C ILE A 114 -17.94 -9.41 17.77
N SER A 115 -17.80 -10.33 18.73
CA SER A 115 -16.97 -10.09 19.91
C SER A 115 -15.49 -10.19 19.51
N PRO A 116 -14.59 -9.35 20.09
CA PRO A 116 -13.15 -9.56 19.94
C PRO A 116 -12.77 -10.98 20.32
N ILE A 117 -11.89 -11.60 19.54
CA ILE A 117 -11.44 -12.97 19.79
C ILE A 117 -10.81 -13.09 21.18
N VAL A 118 -11.13 -14.15 21.91
CA VAL A 118 -10.45 -14.50 23.14
C VAL A 118 -9.11 -15.15 22.80
N LEU A 119 -8.04 -14.36 22.86
CA LEU A 119 -6.66 -14.78 22.61
C LEU A 119 -6.11 -15.63 23.76
N ALA A 120 -5.39 -16.71 23.44
CA ALA A 120 -4.69 -17.53 24.44
C ALA A 120 -3.30 -16.96 24.77
N SER A 121 -2.60 -16.42 23.77
CA SER A 121 -1.20 -15.99 23.89
C SER A 121 -0.95 -14.58 23.34
N PRO A 122 -1.61 -13.51 23.85
CA PRO A 122 -1.23 -12.15 23.47
C PRO A 122 0.19 -11.82 23.95
N TYR A 123 0.88 -10.90 23.26
CA TYR A 123 2.18 -10.42 23.73
C TYR A 123 2.04 -9.69 25.07
N ARG A 124 3.05 -9.86 25.93
CA ARG A 124 3.18 -9.12 27.19
C ARG A 124 4.03 -7.87 27.07
N GLU A 125 4.93 -7.84 26.10
CA GLU A 125 5.79 -6.69 25.85
C GLU A 125 5.01 -5.56 25.18
N ARG A 126 5.53 -4.33 25.31
CA ARG A 126 5.02 -3.13 24.66
C ARG A 126 6.22 -2.32 24.20
N SER A 127 6.15 -1.76 23.00
CA SER A 127 7.10 -0.77 22.53
C SER A 127 6.97 0.49 23.39
N GLN A 128 8.11 1.10 23.72
CA GLN A 128 8.16 2.32 24.52
C GLN A 128 8.81 3.42 23.71
N ILE A 129 8.11 4.55 23.56
CA ILE A 129 8.68 5.76 22.99
C ILE A 129 9.16 6.63 24.14
N PRO A 130 10.46 7.02 24.19
CA PRO A 130 10.95 7.89 25.23
C PRO A 130 10.28 9.27 25.13
N GLU A 131 10.04 9.88 26.29
CA GLU A 131 9.66 11.28 26.34
C GLU A 131 10.83 12.16 25.89
N VAL A 132 10.53 13.08 24.97
CA VAL A 132 11.45 14.08 24.43
C VAL A 132 10.77 15.43 24.41
N ASP A 133 11.55 16.50 24.42
CA ASP A 133 11.03 17.84 24.13
C ASP A 133 10.77 17.97 22.62
N ALA A 134 9.74 18.75 22.27
CA ALA A 134 9.48 19.06 20.86
C ALA A 134 10.59 19.96 20.30
N ALA A 135 11.15 19.59 19.15
CA ALA A 135 12.11 20.42 18.46
C ALA A 135 11.43 21.70 17.96
N ALA A 136 12.09 22.85 18.15
CA ALA A 136 11.61 24.11 17.60
C ALA A 136 11.61 24.14 16.07
N ILE A 137 12.48 23.33 15.44
CA ILE A 137 12.55 23.14 13.99
C ILE A 137 12.24 21.66 13.71
N ALA A 138 11.06 21.40 13.18
CA ALA A 138 10.51 20.06 13.00
C ALA A 138 10.57 19.63 11.52
N LEU A 139 11.78 19.48 10.98
CA LEU A 139 11.98 19.07 9.59
C LEU A 139 12.05 17.54 9.47
N ILE A 140 11.17 16.95 8.65
CA ILE A 140 11.20 15.52 8.32
C ILE A 140 11.00 15.34 6.80
N PRO A 141 11.93 14.70 6.07
CA PRO A 141 13.25 14.23 6.52
C PRO A 141 14.18 15.34 7.02
N GLN A 142 15.10 15.00 7.92
CA GLN A 142 16.19 15.88 8.34
C GLN A 142 17.06 16.27 7.12
N PRO A 143 17.26 17.57 6.83
CA PRO A 143 18.15 17.99 5.76
C PRO A 143 19.60 17.59 6.03
N ASN A 144 20.32 17.24 4.98
CA ASN A 144 21.72 16.79 5.10
C ASN A 144 22.67 17.91 5.53
N GLN A 145 22.35 19.18 5.24
CA GLN A 145 23.00 20.35 5.82
C GLN A 145 21.95 21.40 6.20
N PHE A 146 21.92 21.77 7.48
CA PHE A 146 21.02 22.76 8.04
C PHE A 146 21.78 23.71 8.97
N GLU A 147 21.58 25.02 8.79
CA GLU A 147 22.14 26.06 9.65
C GLU A 147 21.05 27.05 10.06
N LEU A 148 20.65 27.03 11.34
CA LEU A 148 19.74 28.02 11.92
C LEU A 148 20.45 29.38 12.05
N LYS A 149 19.74 30.45 11.73
CA LYS A 149 20.20 31.84 11.87
C LYS A 149 19.29 32.61 12.83
N GLN A 150 19.79 33.73 13.32
CA GLN A 150 18.98 34.62 14.15
C GLN A 150 17.90 35.32 13.33
N GLY A 151 16.72 35.47 13.92
CA GLY A 151 15.58 36.16 13.34
C GLY A 151 14.61 35.23 12.60
N SER A 152 13.56 35.82 12.07
CA SER A 152 12.53 35.15 11.27
C SER A 152 12.09 36.05 10.12
N PHE A 153 11.60 35.42 9.06
CA PHE A 153 10.87 36.05 7.98
C PHE A 153 9.38 36.08 8.33
N ALA A 154 8.74 37.25 8.26
CA ALA A 154 7.30 37.37 8.48
C ALA A 154 6.54 36.91 7.23
N LEU A 155 5.77 35.82 7.34
CA LEU A 155 4.98 35.27 6.25
C LEU A 155 3.53 35.76 6.38
N ASN A 156 3.07 36.55 5.43
CA ASN A 156 1.72 37.13 5.45
C ASN A 156 1.14 37.29 4.04
N LYS A 157 -0.12 37.71 3.94
CA LYS A 157 -0.86 37.85 2.67
C LYS A 157 -0.27 38.89 1.70
N ALA A 158 0.56 39.81 2.19
CA ALA A 158 1.25 40.79 1.34
C ALA A 158 2.53 40.25 0.70
N CYS A 159 3.03 39.08 1.15
CA CYS A 159 4.19 38.45 0.56
C CYS A 159 3.95 38.14 -0.92
N LYS A 160 4.96 38.44 -1.74
CA LYS A 160 4.94 38.21 -3.18
C LYS A 160 5.85 37.07 -3.58
N VAL A 161 5.32 36.17 -4.38
CA VAL A 161 6.07 35.03 -4.95
C VAL A 161 6.59 35.40 -6.33
N GLU A 162 7.91 35.33 -6.51
CA GLU A 162 8.61 35.56 -7.77
C GLU A 162 9.16 34.24 -8.33
N VAL A 163 8.76 33.91 -9.55
CA VAL A 163 9.24 32.71 -10.25
C VAL A 163 10.13 33.13 -11.42
N GLN A 164 11.44 32.92 -11.27
CA GLN A 164 12.45 33.29 -12.28
C GLN A 164 12.83 32.10 -13.20
N SER A 165 12.21 30.94 -13.01
CA SER A 165 12.48 29.73 -13.79
C SER A 165 11.21 28.91 -13.99
N HIS A 166 10.96 28.46 -15.23
CA HIS A 166 9.85 27.58 -15.58
C HIS A 166 9.87 26.25 -14.80
N LEU A 167 11.06 25.76 -14.42
CA LEU A 167 11.22 24.54 -13.62
C LEU A 167 10.56 24.65 -12.24
N ALA A 168 10.34 25.87 -11.73
CA ALA A 168 9.78 26.11 -10.41
C ALA A 168 8.25 26.37 -10.42
N GLU A 169 7.60 26.45 -11.58
CA GLU A 169 6.18 26.82 -11.70
C GLU A 169 5.27 25.90 -10.88
N LYS A 170 5.44 24.58 -11.03
CA LYS A 170 4.65 23.57 -10.29
C LYS A 170 4.90 23.62 -8.79
N ALA A 171 6.17 23.73 -8.36
CA ALA A 171 6.52 23.83 -6.95
C ALA A 171 5.97 25.13 -6.32
N SER A 172 6.04 26.25 -7.03
CA SER A 172 5.47 27.53 -6.59
C SER A 172 3.95 27.46 -6.48
N ALA A 173 3.26 26.86 -7.45
CA ALA A 173 1.81 26.64 -7.39
C ALA A 173 1.43 25.73 -6.21
N TRP A 174 2.20 24.67 -5.96
CA TRP A 174 1.98 23.79 -4.81
C TRP A 174 2.20 24.51 -3.48
N LEU A 175 3.25 25.32 -3.34
CA LEU A 175 3.46 26.15 -2.14
C LEU A 175 2.25 27.06 -1.89
N GLN A 176 1.79 27.77 -2.92
CA GLN A 176 0.64 28.67 -2.81
C GLN A 176 -0.63 27.92 -2.40
N GLN A 177 -0.85 26.73 -2.95
CA GLN A 177 -1.95 25.86 -2.59
C GLN A 177 -1.87 25.46 -1.10
N GLU A 178 -0.73 24.97 -0.64
CA GLU A 178 -0.54 24.56 0.76
C GLU A 178 -0.68 25.72 1.74
N LEU A 179 -0.10 26.88 1.42
CA LEU A 179 -0.28 28.10 2.23
C LEU A 179 -1.75 28.48 2.35
N LEU A 180 -2.52 28.37 1.26
CA LEU A 180 -3.95 28.67 1.27
C LEU A 180 -4.77 27.61 2.04
N THR A 181 -4.60 26.34 1.73
CA THR A 181 -5.47 25.27 2.25
C THR A 181 -5.12 24.87 3.68
N THR A 182 -3.84 24.95 4.04
CA THR A 182 -3.34 24.49 5.34
C THR A 182 -3.23 25.65 6.32
N PHE A 183 -2.86 26.85 5.85
CA PHE A 183 -2.59 28.01 6.73
C PHE A 183 -3.53 29.20 6.52
N GLU A 184 -4.49 29.13 5.59
CA GLU A 184 -5.39 30.24 5.23
C GLU A 184 -4.66 31.51 4.76
N LEU A 185 -3.47 31.32 4.18
CA LEU A 185 -2.58 32.37 3.68
C LEU A 185 -2.58 32.43 2.16
N ALA A 186 -3.38 33.34 1.60
CA ALA A 186 -3.31 33.70 0.18
C ALA A 186 -2.16 34.69 -0.05
N VAL A 187 -1.05 34.22 -0.61
CA VAL A 187 0.08 35.05 -1.08
C VAL A 187 -0.15 35.48 -2.53
N SER A 188 0.45 36.60 -2.95
CA SER A 188 0.25 37.14 -4.31
C SER A 188 1.40 36.78 -5.25
N THR A 189 1.10 36.59 -6.53
CA THR A 189 2.09 36.48 -7.62
C THR A 189 2.26 37.79 -8.39
N GLU A 190 1.51 38.84 -8.04
CA GLU A 190 1.52 40.13 -8.73
C GLU A 190 2.72 40.99 -8.29
N LEU A 191 3.76 40.99 -9.12
CA LEU A 191 4.92 41.85 -8.98
C LEU A 191 4.77 43.09 -9.86
N SER A 192 5.07 44.27 -9.28
CA SER A 192 5.36 45.45 -10.10
C SER A 192 6.70 45.24 -10.82
N PRO A 193 6.89 45.76 -12.05
CA PRO A 193 8.10 45.53 -12.86
C PRO A 193 9.45 45.86 -12.19
N GLU A 194 9.42 46.63 -11.10
CA GLU A 194 10.59 47.16 -10.38
C GLU A 194 10.78 46.56 -8.97
N ALA A 195 9.91 45.64 -8.51
CA ALA A 195 9.98 45.05 -7.17
C ALA A 195 10.50 43.61 -7.20
N SER A 196 11.44 43.27 -6.31
CA SER A 196 11.82 41.88 -6.03
C SER A 196 10.76 41.19 -5.16
N GLY A 197 10.47 39.92 -5.43
CA GLY A 197 9.59 39.12 -4.59
C GLY A 197 10.18 38.86 -3.19
N ASP A 198 9.29 38.59 -2.24
CA ASP A 198 9.67 38.17 -0.89
C ASP A 198 10.02 36.68 -0.85
N ILE A 199 9.41 35.87 -1.72
CA ILE A 199 9.72 34.45 -1.92
C ILE A 199 10.15 34.28 -3.38
N VAL A 200 11.44 33.98 -3.60
CA VAL A 200 12.05 33.96 -4.94
C VAL A 200 12.50 32.55 -5.30
N PHE A 201 11.99 32.04 -6.42
CA PHE A 201 12.43 30.80 -7.03
C PHE A 201 13.40 31.09 -8.17
N ARG A 202 14.66 30.69 -8.01
CA ARG A 202 15.74 30.95 -8.97
C ARG A 202 16.40 29.65 -9.42
N SER A 203 16.66 29.49 -10.72
CA SER A 203 17.42 28.35 -11.22
C SER A 203 18.89 28.41 -10.77
N ASN A 204 19.43 27.28 -10.32
CA ASN A 204 20.85 27.10 -10.09
C ASN A 204 21.33 25.82 -10.80
N PRO A 205 21.89 25.94 -12.02
CA PRO A 205 22.31 24.79 -12.83
C PRO A 205 23.47 23.97 -12.28
N THR A 206 24.11 24.39 -11.18
CA THR A 206 25.18 23.60 -10.55
C THR A 206 24.65 22.56 -9.56
N LEU A 207 23.33 22.51 -9.33
CA LEU A 207 22.67 21.55 -8.46
C LEU A 207 22.11 20.42 -9.31
N ASP A 208 22.38 19.18 -8.91
CA ASP A 208 21.93 17.99 -9.62
C ASP A 208 20.40 17.78 -9.47
N GLU A 209 19.87 16.73 -10.10
CA GLU A 209 18.47 16.33 -9.97
C GLU A 209 18.09 16.16 -8.49
N ALA A 210 16.93 16.68 -8.09
CA ALA A 210 16.38 16.68 -6.73
C ALA A 210 17.16 17.49 -5.67
N GLU A 211 18.33 18.05 -5.99
CA GLU A 211 19.08 18.91 -5.08
C GLU A 211 18.48 20.31 -4.97
N TYR A 212 18.58 20.91 -3.79
CA TYR A 212 18.13 22.29 -3.59
C TYR A 212 18.96 23.05 -2.54
N LYS A 213 18.87 24.37 -2.63
CA LYS A 213 19.25 25.29 -1.55
C LYS A 213 18.05 26.14 -1.16
N LEU A 214 17.85 26.30 0.14
CA LEU A 214 16.84 27.17 0.71
C LEU A 214 17.52 28.15 1.67
N LYS A 215 17.41 29.43 1.40
CA LYS A 215 17.97 30.51 2.24
C LYS A 215 16.85 31.43 2.69
N ILE A 216 16.71 31.58 3.99
CA ILE A 216 15.70 32.42 4.62
C ILE A 216 16.41 33.50 5.44
N THR A 217 16.14 34.76 5.11
CA THR A 217 16.54 35.93 5.89
C THR A 217 15.30 36.67 6.37
N ALA A 218 15.46 37.65 7.25
CA ALA A 218 14.33 38.47 7.71
C ALA A 218 13.66 39.30 6.59
N GLN A 219 14.27 39.38 5.40
CA GLN A 219 13.77 40.14 4.26
C GLN A 219 13.29 39.27 3.10
N GLN A 220 13.81 38.04 2.96
CA GLN A 220 13.54 37.24 1.76
C GLN A 220 13.75 35.73 1.99
N VAL A 221 12.91 34.94 1.34
CA VAL A 221 13.07 33.50 1.12
C VAL A 221 13.59 33.28 -0.30
N VAL A 222 14.71 32.59 -0.45
CA VAL A 222 15.30 32.25 -1.75
C VAL A 222 15.38 30.74 -1.88
N VAL A 223 14.73 30.22 -2.92
CA VAL A 223 14.70 28.81 -3.30
C VAL A 223 15.53 28.63 -4.57
N GLU A 224 16.51 27.73 -4.53
CA GLU A 224 17.37 27.42 -5.68
C GLU A 224 17.40 25.93 -5.99
N SER A 225 17.24 25.58 -7.27
CA SER A 225 17.44 24.21 -7.77
C SER A 225 17.78 24.20 -9.27
N GLY A 226 18.43 23.14 -9.73
CA GLY A 226 18.64 22.82 -11.15
C GLY A 226 17.50 21.99 -11.77
N SER A 227 16.53 21.54 -10.98
CA SER A 227 15.48 20.60 -11.39
C SER A 227 14.10 20.95 -10.83
N GLN A 228 13.03 20.48 -11.48
CA GLN A 228 11.67 20.62 -10.97
C GLN A 228 11.51 19.94 -9.61
N SER A 229 12.06 18.73 -9.46
CA SER A 229 11.97 17.94 -8.23
C SER A 229 12.68 18.62 -7.06
N GLY A 230 13.83 19.25 -7.28
CA GLY A 230 14.53 19.97 -6.21
C GLY A 230 13.76 21.20 -5.72
N PHE A 231 13.08 21.94 -6.61
CA PHE A 231 12.16 23.00 -6.18
C PHE A 231 11.01 22.45 -5.32
N THR A 232 10.41 21.32 -5.70
CA THR A 232 9.37 20.66 -4.90
C THR A 232 9.88 20.25 -3.53
N HIS A 233 11.07 19.64 -3.43
CA HIS A 233 11.67 19.26 -2.15
C HIS A 233 11.97 20.48 -1.26
N ALA A 234 12.40 21.59 -1.85
CA ALA A 234 12.62 22.83 -1.11
C ALA A 234 11.32 23.40 -0.54
N VAL A 235 10.23 23.35 -1.33
CA VAL A 235 8.89 23.73 -0.88
C VAL A 235 8.39 22.84 0.25
N ALA A 236 8.62 21.53 0.18
CA ALA A 236 8.27 20.62 1.27
C ALA A 236 8.95 21.00 2.59
N SER A 237 10.25 21.35 2.55
CA SER A 237 10.96 21.88 3.72
C SER A 237 10.43 23.24 4.17
N LEU A 238 10.09 24.14 3.24
CA LEU A 238 9.54 25.45 3.57
C LEU A 238 8.20 25.35 4.30
N ILE A 239 7.30 24.48 3.84
CA ILE A 239 5.98 24.24 4.47
C ILE A 239 6.14 23.82 5.93
N GLN A 240 7.07 22.89 6.21
CA GLN A 240 7.35 22.41 7.57
C GLN A 240 7.99 23.47 8.48
N LEU A 241 8.62 24.50 7.91
CA LEU A 241 9.20 25.62 8.66
C LEU A 241 8.18 26.71 8.99
N VAL A 242 6.96 26.67 8.43
CA VAL A 242 5.92 27.66 8.73
C VAL A 242 5.47 27.49 10.17
N GLN A 243 5.68 28.54 10.97
CA GLN A 243 5.24 28.62 12.36
C GLN A 243 4.14 29.66 12.51
N GLN A 244 3.25 29.40 13.46
CA GLN A 244 2.18 30.31 13.80
C GLN A 244 2.49 30.96 15.16
N GLN A 245 2.60 32.28 15.18
CA GLN A 245 2.76 33.04 16.43
C GLN A 245 1.41 33.24 17.12
N ASP A 246 0.37 33.57 16.34
CA ASP A 246 -1.02 33.71 16.77
C ASP A 246 -1.96 33.46 15.57
N ALA A 247 -3.28 33.66 15.74
CA ALA A 247 -4.27 33.37 14.72
C ALA A 247 -4.00 34.03 13.35
N GLU A 248 -3.33 35.19 13.31
CA GLU A 248 -3.13 35.97 12.07
C GLU A 248 -1.66 36.09 11.63
N HIS A 249 -0.71 35.83 12.53
CA HIS A 249 0.71 36.03 12.26
C HIS A 249 1.47 34.71 12.10
N PHE A 250 2.03 34.53 10.90
CA PHE A 250 2.91 33.41 10.58
C PHE A 250 4.33 33.90 10.30
N PHE A 251 5.29 33.04 10.58
CA PHE A 251 6.69 33.33 10.32
C PHE A 251 7.45 32.07 9.96
N VAL A 252 8.61 32.26 9.35
CA VAL A 252 9.55 31.18 9.01
C VAL A 252 10.91 31.53 9.62
N PRO A 253 11.55 30.65 10.41
CA PRO A 253 12.86 30.92 11.00
C PRO A 253 13.93 31.20 9.93
N CYS A 254 14.83 32.15 10.19
CA CYS A 254 15.95 32.40 9.29
C CYS A 254 16.88 31.19 9.30
N CYS A 255 17.22 30.66 8.13
CA CYS A 255 18.08 29.48 8.02
C CYS A 255 18.78 29.40 6.66
N LYS A 256 19.72 28.46 6.57
CA LYS A 256 20.27 27.98 5.31
C LYS A 256 20.18 26.46 5.27
N ILE A 257 19.69 25.94 4.16
CA ILE A 257 19.63 24.52 3.85
C ILE A 257 20.35 24.29 2.52
N ALA A 258 21.18 23.26 2.47
CA ALA A 258 21.72 22.67 1.27
C ALA A 258 21.49 21.17 1.36
N ASP A 259 20.72 20.60 0.43
CA ASP A 259 20.13 19.30 0.66
C ASP A 259 19.91 18.53 -0.64
N GLN A 260 19.93 17.21 -0.52
CA GLN A 260 19.92 16.25 -1.62
C GLN A 260 19.42 14.89 -1.11
N PRO A 261 18.78 14.06 -1.94
CA PRO A 261 18.35 12.73 -1.53
C PRO A 261 19.52 11.74 -1.45
N ARG A 262 19.47 10.84 -0.46
CA ARG A 262 20.34 9.65 -0.39
C ARG A 262 20.04 8.64 -1.51
N PHE A 263 18.77 8.36 -1.78
CA PHE A 263 18.34 7.43 -2.83
C PHE A 263 17.52 8.12 -3.91
N LYS A 264 17.73 7.70 -5.17
CA LYS A 264 17.02 8.27 -6.34
C LYS A 264 15.55 7.84 -6.38
N TYR A 265 15.26 6.60 -6.00
CA TYR A 265 13.92 6.05 -5.90
C TYR A 265 13.45 6.11 -4.44
N ARG A 266 12.31 6.76 -4.19
CA ARG A 266 11.68 6.87 -2.87
C ARG A 266 10.19 6.66 -3.09
N GLY A 267 9.75 5.42 -2.90
CA GLY A 267 8.41 4.97 -3.26
C GLY A 267 7.49 4.71 -2.07
N MET A 268 6.19 4.88 -2.32
CA MET A 268 5.14 4.34 -1.48
C MET A 268 4.10 3.67 -2.38
N MET A 269 3.78 2.42 -2.06
CA MET A 269 2.74 1.65 -2.71
C MET A 269 1.43 1.72 -1.91
N LEU A 270 0.33 1.90 -2.63
CA LEU A 270 -1.02 1.72 -2.09
C LEU A 270 -1.75 0.62 -2.84
N ASP A 271 -2.23 -0.37 -2.09
CA ASP A 271 -3.20 -1.36 -2.53
C ASP A 271 -4.60 -0.74 -2.62
N CYS A 272 -5.13 -0.65 -3.84
CA CYS A 272 -6.51 -0.26 -4.10
C CYS A 272 -7.38 -1.44 -4.54
N ALA A 273 -6.78 -2.63 -4.74
CA ALA A 273 -7.47 -3.82 -5.18
C ALA A 273 -8.26 -4.45 -4.04
N ARG A 274 -7.64 -4.65 -2.87
CA ARG A 274 -8.31 -5.29 -1.71
C ARG A 274 -9.44 -4.41 -1.19
N HIS A 275 -9.19 -3.12 -0.99
CA HIS A 275 -10.23 -2.12 -0.74
C HIS A 275 -10.03 -0.90 -1.64
N PHE A 276 -11.11 -0.49 -2.31
CA PHE A 276 -11.09 0.70 -3.15
C PHE A 276 -10.94 1.98 -2.31
N HIS A 277 -10.06 2.87 -2.74
CA HIS A 277 -9.88 4.21 -2.17
C HIS A 277 -10.26 5.26 -3.21
N SER A 278 -11.03 6.28 -2.84
CA SER A 278 -11.48 7.29 -3.80
C SER A 278 -10.33 8.10 -4.39
N VAL A 279 -10.58 8.79 -5.51
CA VAL A 279 -9.59 9.68 -6.15
C VAL A 279 -9.08 10.74 -5.17
N GLU A 280 -9.97 11.28 -4.33
CA GLU A 280 -9.64 12.27 -3.30
C GLU A 280 -8.71 11.69 -2.24
N GLN A 281 -8.94 10.45 -1.80
CA GLN A 281 -8.08 9.76 -0.82
C GLN A 281 -6.69 9.50 -1.41
N VAL A 282 -6.62 9.02 -2.66
CA VAL A 282 -5.37 8.80 -3.38
C VAL A 282 -4.59 10.11 -3.56
N LYS A 283 -5.25 11.18 -4.00
CA LYS A 283 -4.64 12.51 -4.12
C LYS A 283 -4.15 13.05 -2.78
N ARG A 284 -4.95 12.89 -1.72
CA ARG A 284 -4.55 13.30 -0.36
C ARG A 284 -3.28 12.58 0.07
N LEU A 285 -3.18 11.27 -0.15
CA LEU A 285 -1.97 10.50 0.14
C LEU A 285 -0.77 11.00 -0.68
N ILE A 286 -0.91 11.17 -1.99
CA ILE A 286 0.14 11.70 -2.88
C ILE A 286 0.64 13.08 -2.39
N ASN A 287 -0.25 13.95 -1.93
CA ASN A 287 0.13 15.23 -1.33
C ASN A 287 1.00 15.03 -0.08
N GLN A 288 0.63 14.10 0.81
CA GLN A 288 1.43 13.81 1.99
C GLN A 288 2.79 13.20 1.62
N LEU A 289 2.85 12.32 0.62
CA LEU A 289 4.12 11.76 0.12
C LEU A 289 5.09 12.88 -0.31
N ALA A 290 4.58 13.93 -0.95
CA ALA A 290 5.37 15.10 -1.35
C ALA A 290 5.90 15.90 -0.15
N HIS A 291 5.12 16.04 0.93
CA HIS A 291 5.60 16.66 2.18
C HIS A 291 6.85 15.96 2.74
N TYR A 292 6.95 14.64 2.56
CA TYR A 292 8.10 13.85 3.01
C TYR A 292 9.11 13.52 1.88
N LYS A 293 9.02 14.23 0.75
CA LYS A 293 9.97 14.16 -0.38
C LYS A 293 10.06 12.77 -1.05
N PHE A 294 9.01 11.95 -0.95
CA PHE A 294 8.85 10.80 -1.84
C PHE A 294 8.66 11.28 -3.28
N ASN A 295 9.06 10.46 -4.26
CA ASN A 295 8.96 10.81 -5.69
C ASN A 295 8.30 9.71 -6.53
N VAL A 296 7.88 8.61 -5.91
CA VAL A 296 7.17 7.54 -6.62
C VAL A 296 5.93 7.14 -5.83
N PHE A 297 4.81 7.06 -6.53
CA PHE A 297 3.59 6.42 -6.07
C PHE A 297 3.39 5.15 -6.89
N HIS A 298 3.53 4.01 -6.24
CA HIS A 298 3.28 2.70 -6.83
C HIS A 298 1.80 2.35 -6.62
N TRP A 299 1.05 2.22 -7.72
CA TRP A 299 -0.40 2.06 -7.66
C TRP A 299 -0.78 0.61 -7.95
N HIS A 300 -1.01 -0.15 -6.88
CA HIS A 300 -1.46 -1.53 -6.97
C HIS A 300 -2.96 -1.57 -7.28
N LEU A 301 -3.27 -1.77 -8.57
CA LEU A 301 -4.59 -1.55 -9.17
C LEU A 301 -5.40 -2.83 -9.42
N THR A 302 -4.78 -4.00 -9.30
CA THR A 302 -5.38 -5.27 -9.70
C THR A 302 -4.94 -6.37 -8.75
N ASP A 303 -5.91 -7.14 -8.25
CA ASP A 303 -5.65 -8.36 -7.49
C ASP A 303 -6.86 -9.30 -7.59
N ASP A 304 -6.89 -10.35 -6.78
CA ASP A 304 -7.96 -11.34 -6.73
C ASP A 304 -9.32 -10.73 -6.35
N GLU A 305 -9.32 -9.77 -5.43
CA GLU A 305 -10.54 -9.21 -4.84
C GLU A 305 -11.03 -7.93 -5.54
N GLY A 306 -10.32 -7.50 -6.58
CA GLY A 306 -10.89 -6.61 -7.58
C GLY A 306 -9.92 -5.97 -8.55
N TRP A 307 -10.51 -5.46 -9.62
CA TRP A 307 -9.86 -4.78 -10.73
C TRP A 307 -10.26 -3.31 -10.77
N ARG A 308 -9.29 -2.39 -10.67
CA ARG A 308 -9.56 -0.97 -10.38
C ARG A 308 -9.28 -0.02 -11.53
N ILE A 309 -8.86 -0.51 -12.69
CA ILE A 309 -8.48 0.33 -13.84
C ILE A 309 -9.38 0.09 -15.04
N GLU A 310 -9.98 1.16 -15.59
CA GLU A 310 -10.76 1.05 -16.82
C GLU A 310 -9.88 0.68 -18.04
N ILE A 311 -10.17 -0.47 -18.64
CA ILE A 311 -9.63 -0.92 -19.93
C ILE A 311 -10.76 -0.87 -20.94
N LYS A 312 -10.76 0.12 -21.84
CA LYS A 312 -11.92 0.41 -22.69
C LYS A 312 -12.24 -0.72 -23.65
N ARG A 313 -11.23 -1.46 -24.10
CA ARG A 313 -11.41 -2.62 -24.98
C ARG A 313 -11.88 -3.88 -24.25
N LEU A 314 -11.84 -3.89 -22.92
CA LEU A 314 -12.28 -4.99 -22.05
C LEU A 314 -13.12 -4.45 -20.88
N PRO A 315 -14.29 -3.83 -21.16
CA PRO A 315 -15.10 -3.15 -20.14
C PRO A 315 -15.57 -4.08 -19.01
N GLN A 316 -15.66 -5.38 -19.27
CA GLN A 316 -16.03 -6.40 -18.28
C GLN A 316 -15.10 -6.38 -17.06
N LEU A 317 -13.83 -6.00 -17.22
CA LEU A 317 -12.87 -5.91 -16.12
C LEU A 317 -13.33 -4.91 -15.04
N THR A 318 -14.08 -3.87 -15.41
CA THR A 318 -14.64 -2.91 -14.46
C THR A 318 -16.15 -3.06 -14.25
N GLU A 319 -16.89 -3.58 -15.22
CA GLU A 319 -18.32 -3.88 -15.04
C GLU A 319 -18.55 -5.05 -14.07
N ILE A 320 -17.63 -6.03 -14.06
CA ILE A 320 -17.66 -7.20 -13.19
C ILE A 320 -16.53 -7.10 -12.15
N GLY A 321 -15.27 -7.07 -12.60
CA GLY A 321 -14.10 -7.20 -11.73
C GLY A 321 -13.92 -6.08 -10.71
N ALA A 322 -14.56 -4.92 -10.88
CA ALA A 322 -14.52 -3.84 -9.90
C ALA A 322 -15.48 -4.03 -8.72
N TRP A 323 -16.35 -5.05 -8.75
CA TRP A 323 -17.42 -5.25 -7.77
C TRP A 323 -17.41 -6.68 -7.24
N ARG A 324 -17.70 -6.81 -5.95
CA ARG A 324 -17.86 -8.09 -5.25
C ARG A 324 -19.02 -8.03 -4.28
N GLY A 325 -19.63 -9.16 -3.99
CA GLY A 325 -20.82 -9.21 -3.13
C GLY A 325 -21.61 -10.51 -3.33
N PRO A 326 -22.68 -10.72 -2.55
CA PRO A 326 -23.50 -11.94 -2.63
C PRO A 326 -24.09 -12.22 -4.02
N ASP A 327 -24.38 -11.16 -4.79
CA ASP A 327 -25.00 -11.24 -6.13
C ASP A 327 -24.01 -10.94 -7.27
N HIS A 328 -22.71 -10.97 -7.01
CA HIS A 328 -21.65 -10.69 -8.00
C HIS A 328 -20.88 -11.95 -8.39
N ALA A 329 -20.19 -11.89 -9.53
CA ALA A 329 -19.33 -12.99 -9.98
C ALA A 329 -18.12 -13.20 -9.06
N LEU A 330 -17.68 -12.14 -8.37
CA LEU A 330 -16.71 -12.21 -7.29
C LEU A 330 -17.44 -12.25 -5.96
N GLU A 331 -17.14 -13.28 -5.18
CA GLU A 331 -17.61 -13.40 -3.80
C GLU A 331 -17.09 -12.23 -2.94
N PRO A 332 -17.84 -11.80 -1.91
CA PRO A 332 -17.35 -10.78 -0.99
C PRO A 332 -16.02 -11.19 -0.33
N GLN A 333 -15.20 -10.23 0.09
CA GLN A 333 -13.89 -10.50 0.69
C GLN A 333 -13.57 -9.48 1.77
N TYR A 334 -12.96 -9.96 2.86
CA TYR A 334 -12.48 -9.24 4.05
C TYR A 334 -13.56 -8.50 4.84
N THR A 335 -14.27 -7.55 4.23
CA THR A 335 -15.32 -6.75 4.87
C THR A 335 -16.46 -6.46 3.90
N HIS A 336 -17.56 -5.87 4.39
CA HIS A 336 -18.77 -5.58 3.61
C HIS A 336 -19.38 -6.85 3.01
N ILE A 337 -19.29 -7.98 3.73
CA ILE A 337 -19.59 -9.30 3.14
C ILE A 337 -21.09 -9.52 2.86
N ALA A 338 -21.94 -8.70 3.46
CA ALA A 338 -23.39 -8.68 3.25
C ALA A 338 -23.83 -7.64 2.19
N GLU A 339 -22.89 -6.87 1.62
CA GLU A 339 -23.16 -5.76 0.73
C GLU A 339 -22.47 -5.96 -0.63
N ASN A 340 -22.91 -5.18 -1.62
CA ASN A 340 -22.17 -5.03 -2.87
C ASN A 340 -21.10 -3.96 -2.66
N TYR A 341 -19.84 -4.35 -2.74
CA TYR A 341 -18.69 -3.49 -2.48
C TYR A 341 -17.80 -3.38 -3.71
N GLY A 342 -17.29 -2.18 -3.99
CA GLY A 342 -16.41 -2.00 -5.12
C GLY A 342 -16.17 -0.55 -5.53
N GLY A 343 -15.61 -0.40 -6.72
CA GLY A 343 -15.19 0.85 -7.30
C GLY A 343 -13.99 0.66 -8.22
N PHE A 344 -13.81 1.58 -9.17
CA PHE A 344 -12.68 1.63 -10.08
C PHE A 344 -12.41 3.08 -10.51
N TYR A 345 -11.24 3.29 -11.09
CA TYR A 345 -10.83 4.56 -11.67
C TYR A 345 -11.04 4.53 -13.18
N THR A 346 -11.84 5.46 -13.68
CA THR A 346 -11.90 5.73 -15.12
C THR A 346 -10.53 6.22 -15.61
N GLN A 347 -10.25 6.03 -16.90
CA GLN A 347 -9.00 6.55 -17.47
C GLN A 347 -8.90 8.08 -17.31
N GLN A 348 -10.02 8.80 -17.27
CA GLN A 348 -10.01 10.25 -17.02
C GLN A 348 -9.57 10.59 -15.60
N GLN A 349 -10.11 9.89 -14.60
CA GLN A 349 -9.68 10.05 -13.21
C GLN A 349 -8.21 9.65 -13.02
N ILE A 350 -7.74 8.61 -13.71
CA ILE A 350 -6.31 8.24 -13.68
C ILE A 350 -5.44 9.37 -14.24
N ARG A 351 -5.81 9.96 -15.40
CA ARG A 351 -5.08 11.13 -15.94
C ARG A 351 -5.07 12.29 -14.95
N GLU A 352 -6.18 12.53 -14.27
CA GLU A 352 -6.30 13.57 -13.25
C GLU A 352 -5.39 13.31 -12.03
N VAL A 353 -5.24 12.05 -11.61
CA VAL A 353 -4.31 11.64 -10.53
C VAL A 353 -2.86 11.78 -10.99
N ILE A 354 -2.53 11.36 -12.21
CA ILE A 354 -1.19 11.49 -12.78
C ILE A 354 -0.77 12.97 -12.85
N GLU A 355 -1.64 13.85 -13.35
CA GLU A 355 -1.37 15.29 -13.42
C GLU A 355 -1.18 15.89 -12.01
N TYR A 356 -2.04 15.49 -11.06
CA TYR A 356 -1.93 15.93 -9.67
C TYR A 356 -0.62 15.49 -9.01
N ALA A 357 -0.16 14.27 -9.27
CA ALA A 357 1.11 13.73 -8.81
C ALA A 357 2.31 14.45 -9.45
N GLU A 358 2.22 14.75 -10.75
CA GLU A 358 3.29 15.43 -11.49
C GLU A 358 3.52 16.87 -10.97
N GLN A 359 2.45 17.57 -10.56
CA GLN A 359 2.54 18.88 -9.89
C GLN A 359 3.34 18.81 -8.58
N ARG A 360 3.46 17.62 -8.00
CA ARG A 360 4.22 17.31 -6.78
C ARG A 360 5.49 16.52 -7.06
N SER A 361 5.95 16.47 -8.32
CA SER A 361 7.13 15.72 -8.75
C SER A 361 7.10 14.23 -8.35
N ILE A 362 5.91 13.64 -8.30
CA ILE A 362 5.69 12.22 -8.03
C ILE A 362 5.37 11.51 -9.33
N THR A 363 6.15 10.47 -9.66
CA THR A 363 5.86 9.56 -10.76
C THR A 363 4.88 8.48 -10.29
N VAL A 364 3.83 8.24 -11.08
CA VAL A 364 2.87 7.16 -10.82
C VAL A 364 3.26 5.93 -11.64
N ILE A 365 3.56 4.82 -10.96
CA ILE A 365 3.84 3.52 -11.59
C ILE A 365 2.59 2.64 -11.41
N PRO A 366 1.93 2.21 -12.50
CA PRO A 366 0.82 1.27 -12.39
C PRO A 366 1.32 -0.16 -12.19
N GLU A 367 0.53 -0.96 -11.49
CA GLU A 367 0.71 -2.41 -11.41
C GLU A 367 -0.47 -3.16 -12.02
N ILE A 368 -0.15 -4.15 -12.85
CA ILE A 368 -1.06 -5.17 -13.35
C ILE A 368 -0.47 -6.53 -12.98
N ASP A 369 -1.00 -7.15 -11.93
CA ASP A 369 -0.44 -8.38 -11.38
C ASP A 369 -0.76 -9.59 -12.26
N ILE A 370 0.27 -10.37 -12.62
CA ILE A 370 0.17 -11.60 -13.39
C ILE A 370 1.30 -12.59 -13.00
N PRO A 371 1.14 -13.90 -13.29
CA PRO A 371 -0.09 -14.60 -13.60
C PRO A 371 -0.90 -14.98 -12.35
N GLY A 372 -0.33 -14.83 -11.15
CA GLY A 372 -1.07 -14.92 -9.89
C GLY A 372 -1.97 -13.70 -9.71
N HIS A 373 -2.69 -13.64 -8.58
CA HIS A 373 -3.47 -12.45 -8.21
C HIS A 373 -4.44 -11.95 -9.31
N CYS A 374 -4.97 -12.88 -10.10
CA CYS A 374 -5.72 -12.58 -11.32
C CYS A 374 -7.21 -12.95 -11.24
N ARG A 375 -7.74 -13.31 -10.06
CA ARG A 375 -9.12 -13.82 -9.95
C ARG A 375 -10.15 -12.83 -10.48
N ALA A 376 -10.00 -11.54 -10.20
CA ALA A 376 -10.91 -10.51 -10.71
C ALA A 376 -10.93 -10.45 -12.24
N ALA A 377 -9.76 -10.57 -12.89
CA ALA A 377 -9.67 -10.61 -14.35
C ALA A 377 -10.30 -11.89 -14.92
N ILE A 378 -10.01 -13.05 -14.33
CA ILE A 378 -10.50 -14.36 -14.77
C ILE A 378 -12.03 -14.43 -14.66
N LYS A 379 -12.62 -13.95 -13.55
CA LYS A 379 -14.09 -13.90 -13.38
C LYS A 379 -14.77 -12.91 -14.33
N SER A 380 -14.06 -11.86 -14.75
CA SER A 380 -14.58 -10.87 -15.69
C SER A 380 -14.55 -11.35 -17.14
N LEU A 381 -13.57 -12.19 -17.51
CA LEU A 381 -13.33 -12.63 -18.88
C LEU A 381 -13.22 -14.17 -18.99
N PRO A 382 -14.22 -14.94 -18.51
CA PRO A 382 -14.12 -16.40 -18.45
C PRO A 382 -13.95 -17.05 -19.83
N ASP A 383 -14.58 -16.48 -20.87
CA ASP A 383 -14.47 -16.98 -22.25
C ASP A 383 -13.06 -16.88 -22.84
N MET A 384 -12.21 -15.98 -22.29
CA MET A 384 -10.83 -15.79 -22.72
C MET A 384 -9.83 -16.51 -21.81
N LEU A 385 -10.11 -16.55 -20.50
CA LEU A 385 -9.11 -16.85 -19.48
C LEU A 385 -9.32 -18.19 -18.76
N VAL A 386 -10.44 -18.89 -18.99
CA VAL A 386 -10.74 -20.18 -18.35
C VAL A 386 -10.62 -21.33 -19.35
N GLU A 387 -9.80 -22.33 -18.99
CA GLU A 387 -9.77 -23.61 -19.68
C GLU A 387 -10.71 -24.60 -18.99
N GLN A 388 -11.87 -24.88 -19.58
CA GLN A 388 -12.86 -25.82 -19.00
C GLN A 388 -12.33 -27.26 -18.82
N ALA A 389 -11.29 -27.64 -19.56
CA ALA A 389 -10.67 -28.95 -19.48
C ALA A 389 -9.55 -29.04 -18.41
N ASP A 390 -9.14 -27.93 -17.80
CA ASP A 390 -8.15 -27.94 -16.73
C ASP A 390 -8.76 -28.50 -15.44
N THR A 391 -8.12 -29.52 -14.89
CA THR A 391 -8.52 -30.18 -13.64
C THR A 391 -7.45 -30.04 -12.55
N THR A 392 -6.54 -29.08 -12.72
CA THR A 392 -5.48 -28.80 -11.75
C THR A 392 -6.08 -28.42 -10.40
N GLN A 393 -5.55 -29.01 -9.34
CA GLN A 393 -5.91 -28.67 -7.96
C GLN A 393 -4.73 -27.92 -7.34
N TYR A 394 -4.93 -26.64 -7.03
CA TYR A 394 -3.94 -25.80 -6.37
C TYR A 394 -4.62 -24.91 -5.32
N LYS A 395 -3.80 -24.27 -4.48
CA LYS A 395 -4.27 -23.28 -3.51
C LYS A 395 -3.25 -22.16 -3.38
N SER A 396 -3.67 -20.92 -3.58
CA SER A 396 -2.84 -19.73 -3.32
C SER A 396 -2.64 -19.47 -1.83
N ILE A 397 -1.75 -18.53 -1.52
CA ILE A 397 -1.52 -18.07 -0.15
C ILE A 397 -2.80 -17.48 0.46
N GLN A 398 -3.61 -16.82 -0.37
CA GLN A 398 -4.88 -16.18 -0.04
C GLN A 398 -6.06 -17.17 -0.06
N HIS A 399 -5.83 -18.47 -0.28
CA HIS A 399 -6.83 -19.54 -0.27
C HIS A 399 -7.78 -19.57 -1.49
N TYR A 400 -7.30 -19.13 -2.65
CA TYR A 400 -7.98 -19.31 -3.94
C TYR A 400 -7.47 -20.54 -4.69
N ASN A 401 -8.31 -21.12 -5.55
CA ASN A 401 -7.98 -22.27 -6.40
C ASN A 401 -8.33 -22.06 -7.88
N ASP A 402 -8.68 -20.83 -8.25
CA ASP A 402 -9.19 -20.41 -9.55
C ASP A 402 -8.67 -19.01 -9.97
N ASN A 403 -7.51 -18.61 -9.43
CA ASN A 403 -6.98 -17.24 -9.52
C ASN A 403 -5.74 -17.03 -10.40
N VAL A 404 -5.29 -18.05 -11.14
CA VAL A 404 -4.03 -17.99 -11.91
C VAL A 404 -4.29 -18.03 -13.41
N LEU A 405 -3.74 -17.05 -14.16
CA LEU A 405 -3.83 -17.02 -15.63
C LEU A 405 -3.18 -18.26 -16.25
N ASN A 406 -3.80 -18.83 -17.29
CA ASN A 406 -3.29 -20.01 -17.97
C ASN A 406 -2.44 -19.62 -19.20
N PRO A 407 -1.12 -19.89 -19.21
CA PRO A 407 -0.24 -19.52 -20.32
C PRO A 407 -0.47 -20.38 -21.58
N GLY A 408 -1.21 -21.49 -21.49
CA GLY A 408 -1.57 -22.32 -22.64
C GLY A 408 -2.71 -21.74 -23.50
N LEU A 409 -3.43 -20.73 -23.01
CA LEU A 409 -4.58 -20.15 -23.71
C LEU A 409 -4.20 -18.94 -24.57
N SER A 410 -4.66 -18.90 -25.82
CA SER A 410 -4.49 -17.73 -26.69
C SER A 410 -5.19 -16.48 -26.12
N GLY A 411 -6.30 -16.66 -25.41
CA GLY A 411 -7.04 -15.58 -24.77
C GLY A 411 -6.23 -14.84 -23.70
N THR A 412 -5.32 -15.54 -23.01
CA THR A 412 -4.38 -14.91 -22.05
C THR A 412 -3.49 -13.88 -22.74
N TYR A 413 -2.92 -14.22 -23.90
CA TYR A 413 -2.07 -13.29 -24.64
C TYR A 413 -2.86 -12.12 -25.24
N GLN A 414 -4.09 -12.36 -25.71
CA GLN A 414 -4.97 -11.29 -26.17
C GLN A 414 -5.33 -10.31 -25.05
N PHE A 415 -5.62 -10.84 -23.85
CA PHE A 415 -5.83 -10.04 -22.65
C PHE A 415 -4.60 -9.19 -22.33
N LEU A 416 -3.40 -9.81 -22.25
CA LEU A 416 -2.16 -9.09 -21.96
C LEU A 416 -1.84 -8.01 -22.99
N ASP A 417 -1.98 -8.31 -24.29
CA ASP A 417 -1.77 -7.33 -25.36
C ASP A 417 -2.66 -6.11 -25.17
N ILE A 418 -3.96 -6.33 -24.93
CA ILE A 418 -4.94 -5.25 -24.80
C ILE A 418 -4.66 -4.40 -23.57
N VAL A 419 -4.46 -5.04 -22.41
CA VAL A 419 -4.24 -4.34 -21.14
C VAL A 419 -2.93 -3.56 -21.17
N ILE A 420 -1.83 -4.23 -21.55
CA ILE A 420 -0.49 -3.59 -21.56
C ILE A 420 -0.47 -2.39 -22.51
N GLU A 421 -1.11 -2.48 -23.68
CA GLU A 421 -1.22 -1.36 -24.62
C GLU A 421 -1.96 -0.15 -24.01
N GLU A 422 -3.15 -0.35 -23.42
CA GLU A 422 -3.92 0.76 -22.85
C GLU A 422 -3.24 1.35 -21.60
N VAL A 423 -2.64 0.51 -20.75
CA VAL A 423 -1.88 0.97 -19.58
C VAL A 423 -0.63 1.75 -20.01
N ALA A 424 0.10 1.27 -21.02
CA ALA A 424 1.28 1.96 -21.53
C ALA A 424 0.96 3.31 -22.17
N GLU A 425 -0.19 3.43 -22.84
CA GLU A 425 -0.69 4.70 -23.37
C GLU A 425 -1.14 5.66 -22.25
N LEU A 426 -1.79 5.13 -21.22
CA LEU A 426 -2.38 5.92 -20.14
C LEU A 426 -1.34 6.49 -19.17
N PHE A 427 -0.30 5.73 -18.83
CA PHE A 427 0.69 6.13 -17.84
C PHE A 427 1.97 6.64 -18.51
N PRO A 428 2.41 7.89 -18.23
CA PRO A 428 3.63 8.45 -18.81
C PRO A 428 4.90 7.81 -18.24
N SER A 429 4.83 7.16 -17.07
CA SER A 429 5.94 6.42 -16.48
C SER A 429 6.60 5.47 -17.50
N GLU A 430 7.93 5.43 -17.48
CA GLU A 430 8.72 4.45 -18.23
C GLU A 430 8.59 3.05 -17.64
N LEU A 431 8.10 2.94 -16.40
CA LEU A 431 7.97 1.70 -15.64
C LEU A 431 6.51 1.25 -15.56
N ILE A 432 6.28 -0.05 -15.75
CA ILE A 432 5.01 -0.74 -15.45
C ILE A 432 5.34 -1.98 -14.63
N HIS A 433 4.68 -2.14 -13.49
CA HIS A 433 4.81 -3.30 -12.62
C HIS A 433 3.88 -4.42 -13.12
N MET A 434 4.42 -5.62 -13.27
CA MET A 434 3.71 -6.80 -13.78
C MET A 434 3.53 -7.88 -12.70
N GLY A 435 3.59 -7.48 -11.42
CA GLY A 435 3.43 -8.36 -10.27
C GLY A 435 4.53 -9.42 -10.20
N ALA A 436 4.09 -10.69 -10.18
CA ALA A 436 4.87 -11.94 -10.25
C ALA A 436 5.02 -12.74 -8.95
N ASP A 437 4.42 -12.26 -7.88
CA ASP A 437 4.45 -12.86 -6.56
C ASP A 437 3.52 -14.08 -6.44
N GLU A 438 3.86 -14.93 -5.47
CA GLU A 438 2.99 -15.96 -4.88
C GLU A 438 2.26 -16.93 -5.83
N VAL A 439 2.78 -17.16 -7.04
CA VAL A 439 2.23 -18.17 -7.96
C VAL A 439 2.25 -19.55 -7.28
N PRO A 440 1.08 -20.20 -7.09
CA PRO A 440 0.99 -21.41 -6.28
C PRO A 440 1.79 -22.58 -6.87
N PRO A 441 2.41 -23.43 -6.04
CA PRO A 441 3.01 -24.66 -6.54
C PRO A 441 1.93 -25.57 -7.15
N GLY A 442 2.27 -26.24 -8.26
CA GLY A 442 1.39 -27.22 -8.90
C GLY A 442 0.37 -26.65 -9.90
N VAL A 443 0.33 -25.34 -10.12
CA VAL A 443 -0.51 -24.72 -11.17
C VAL A 443 -0.24 -25.32 -12.55
N TRP A 444 -1.29 -25.40 -13.36
CA TRP A 444 -1.32 -25.89 -14.74
C TRP A 444 -0.89 -27.35 -14.97
N THR A 445 -0.62 -28.12 -13.91
CA THR A 445 -0.11 -29.50 -14.03
C THR A 445 -1.05 -30.43 -14.78
N ASN A 446 -2.37 -30.21 -14.69
CA ASN A 446 -3.40 -30.97 -15.38
C ASN A 446 -4.13 -30.16 -16.47
N SER A 447 -3.56 -29.03 -16.92
CA SER A 447 -4.08 -28.24 -18.04
C SER A 447 -3.62 -28.85 -19.38
N PRO A 448 -4.54 -29.33 -20.25
CA PRO A 448 -4.16 -29.82 -21.57
C PRO A 448 -3.45 -28.78 -22.43
N ALA A 449 -3.90 -27.52 -22.41
CA ALA A 449 -3.28 -26.43 -23.15
C ALA A 449 -1.87 -26.10 -22.64
N ALA A 450 -1.67 -26.00 -21.32
CA ALA A 450 -0.35 -25.76 -20.75
C ALA A 450 0.61 -26.93 -21.00
N GLN A 451 0.14 -28.18 -20.93
CA GLN A 451 0.94 -29.35 -21.28
C GLN A 451 1.35 -29.36 -22.76
N ALA A 452 0.49 -28.88 -23.66
CA ALA A 452 0.85 -28.72 -25.07
C ALA A 452 1.96 -27.67 -25.25
N LEU A 453 1.85 -26.52 -24.58
CA LEU A 453 2.87 -25.47 -24.60
C LEU A 453 4.20 -25.95 -24.00
N MET A 454 4.16 -26.70 -22.90
CA MET A 454 5.36 -27.31 -22.32
C MET A 454 6.07 -28.23 -23.31
N LYS A 455 5.32 -29.06 -24.05
CA LYS A 455 5.88 -29.97 -25.07
C LYS A 455 6.48 -29.19 -26.24
N GLU A 456 5.82 -28.14 -26.69
CA GLU A 456 6.28 -27.28 -27.79
C GLU A 456 7.63 -26.63 -27.48
N HIS A 457 7.75 -26.05 -26.28
CA HIS A 457 8.95 -25.31 -25.85
C HIS A 457 9.96 -26.14 -25.07
N GLN A 458 9.71 -27.42 -24.85
CA GLN A 458 10.56 -28.33 -24.07
C GLN A 458 10.78 -27.87 -22.61
N TYR A 459 9.77 -27.23 -22.04
CA TYR A 459 9.78 -26.80 -20.64
C TYR A 459 9.69 -27.98 -19.68
N GLN A 460 10.30 -27.83 -18.51
CA GLN A 460 10.47 -28.89 -17.52
C GLN A 460 9.43 -28.81 -16.40
N ASP A 461 9.04 -27.60 -16.00
CA ASP A 461 8.09 -27.38 -14.91
C ASP A 461 7.19 -26.15 -15.15
N SER A 462 6.28 -25.88 -14.20
CA SER A 462 5.41 -24.71 -14.26
C SER A 462 6.13 -23.38 -14.08
N LYS A 463 7.34 -23.34 -13.51
CA LYS A 463 8.10 -22.08 -13.39
C LYS A 463 8.58 -21.62 -14.76
N ASP A 464 8.91 -22.55 -15.65
CA ASP A 464 9.24 -22.22 -17.05
C ASP A 464 8.05 -21.57 -17.78
N LEU A 465 6.83 -22.06 -17.53
CA LEU A 465 5.59 -21.50 -18.06
C LEU A 465 5.31 -20.10 -17.51
N GLN A 466 5.53 -19.88 -16.22
CA GLN A 466 5.45 -18.55 -15.62
C GLN A 466 6.46 -17.60 -16.29
N GLY A 467 7.69 -18.07 -16.50
CA GLY A 467 8.70 -17.32 -17.26
C GLY A 467 8.32 -17.01 -18.69
N HIS A 468 7.63 -17.94 -19.36
CA HIS A 468 7.16 -17.72 -20.72
C HIS A 468 6.23 -16.51 -20.79
N LEU A 469 5.28 -16.42 -19.86
CA LEU A 469 4.33 -15.30 -19.81
C LEU A 469 5.03 -13.98 -19.49
N PHE A 470 5.98 -13.96 -18.56
CA PHE A 470 6.73 -12.74 -18.26
C PHE A 470 7.64 -12.28 -19.39
N ARG A 471 8.32 -13.19 -20.09
CA ARG A 471 9.09 -12.80 -21.29
C ARG A 471 8.18 -12.19 -22.34
N TYR A 472 6.97 -12.72 -22.49
CA TYR A 472 5.99 -12.14 -23.41
C TYR A 472 5.61 -10.71 -22.98
N ALA A 473 5.22 -10.52 -21.71
CA ALA A 473 4.88 -9.20 -21.17
C ALA A 473 6.06 -8.20 -21.26
N GLU A 474 7.27 -8.63 -20.88
CA GLU A 474 8.50 -7.83 -20.98
C GLU A 474 8.76 -7.36 -22.42
N ASN A 475 8.66 -8.28 -23.39
CA ASN A 475 8.85 -7.97 -24.80
C ASN A 475 7.79 -7.01 -25.32
N LYS A 476 6.52 -7.17 -24.91
CA LYS A 476 5.43 -6.27 -25.27
C LYS A 476 5.66 -4.87 -24.72
N LEU A 477 5.99 -4.77 -23.44
CA LEU A 477 6.34 -3.51 -22.78
C LEU A 477 7.51 -2.81 -23.49
N LYS A 478 8.56 -3.56 -23.82
CA LYS A 478 9.73 -3.05 -24.54
C LYS A 478 9.36 -2.46 -25.91
N GLN A 479 8.47 -3.10 -26.65
CA GLN A 479 7.97 -2.58 -27.94
C GLN A 479 7.21 -1.27 -27.77
N LEU A 480 6.57 -1.05 -26.62
CA LEU A 480 5.84 0.16 -26.26
C LEU A 480 6.73 1.22 -25.58
N GLY A 481 8.05 1.00 -25.51
CA GLY A 481 9.00 1.90 -24.87
C GLY A 481 8.92 1.90 -23.35
N LYS A 482 8.38 0.85 -22.75
CA LYS A 482 8.27 0.66 -21.31
C LYS A 482 9.26 -0.40 -20.82
N ARG A 483 9.66 -0.27 -19.56
CA ARG A 483 10.53 -1.20 -18.85
C ARG A 483 9.72 -1.92 -17.78
N MET A 484 9.83 -3.25 -17.78
CA MET A 484 9.11 -4.08 -16.83
C MET A 484 9.72 -3.98 -15.43
N VAL A 485 8.82 -4.03 -14.45
CA VAL A 485 9.11 -4.17 -13.04
C VAL A 485 8.35 -5.39 -12.52
N GLY A 486 8.91 -6.13 -11.58
CA GLY A 486 8.22 -7.23 -10.91
C GLY A 486 8.73 -7.47 -9.50
N TRP A 487 7.92 -8.20 -8.72
CA TRP A 487 8.28 -8.71 -7.41
C TRP A 487 9.45 -9.69 -7.50
N GLU A 488 10.02 -10.03 -6.35
CA GLU A 488 11.25 -10.81 -6.22
C GLU A 488 11.22 -12.10 -7.06
N GLU A 489 10.09 -12.79 -7.09
CA GLU A 489 9.91 -14.09 -7.75
C GLU A 489 10.07 -14.04 -9.27
N ALA A 490 9.99 -12.85 -9.88
CA ALA A 490 10.28 -12.64 -11.29
C ALA A 490 11.72 -13.01 -11.65
N GLN A 491 12.68 -12.97 -10.69
CA GLN A 491 14.08 -13.32 -10.95
C GLN A 491 14.32 -14.84 -11.08
N HIS A 492 13.47 -15.67 -10.49
CA HIS A 492 13.71 -17.12 -10.38
C HIS A 492 13.61 -17.82 -11.72
N GLY A 493 14.67 -18.51 -12.19
CA GLY A 493 14.59 -19.42 -13.34
C GLY A 493 14.80 -18.76 -14.71
N ASP A 494 15.63 -17.72 -14.79
CA ASP A 494 15.92 -16.97 -16.04
C ASP A 494 14.64 -16.55 -16.78
N LYS A 495 13.62 -16.18 -16.00
CA LYS A 495 12.28 -15.82 -16.48
C LYS A 495 12.24 -14.48 -17.20
N VAL A 496 13.13 -13.54 -16.86
CA VAL A 496 13.09 -12.17 -17.37
C VAL A 496 14.49 -11.67 -17.68
N SER A 497 14.61 -10.71 -18.59
CA SER A 497 15.90 -10.12 -18.90
C SER A 497 16.45 -9.30 -17.73
N LYS A 498 17.78 -9.05 -17.73
CA LYS A 498 18.41 -8.16 -16.73
C LYS A 498 18.00 -6.69 -16.87
N GLU A 499 17.21 -6.36 -17.90
CA GLU A 499 16.55 -5.05 -17.99
C GLU A 499 15.38 -4.97 -17.00
N THR A 500 14.73 -6.05 -16.56
CA THR A 500 13.66 -5.96 -15.54
C THR A 500 14.19 -5.40 -14.21
N ILE A 501 13.41 -4.53 -13.55
CA ILE A 501 13.70 -4.05 -12.18
C ILE A 501 12.99 -4.96 -11.19
N ILE A 502 13.71 -5.39 -10.15
CA ILE A 502 13.20 -6.32 -9.14
C ILE A 502 12.83 -5.56 -7.85
N TYR A 503 11.62 -5.76 -7.34
CA TYR A 503 11.18 -5.24 -6.05
C TYR A 503 11.33 -6.36 -5.02
N SER A 504 12.35 -6.25 -4.18
CA SER A 504 12.70 -7.31 -3.23
C SER A 504 12.00 -7.07 -1.90
N TRP A 505 11.10 -7.98 -1.56
CA TRP A 505 10.23 -7.88 -0.39
C TRP A 505 10.50 -8.95 0.67
N LEU A 506 11.03 -10.11 0.30
CA LEU A 506 11.30 -11.21 1.23
C LEU A 506 12.40 -10.86 2.22
N SER A 507 13.51 -10.28 1.75
CA SER A 507 14.61 -9.83 2.61
C SER A 507 15.61 -8.95 1.85
N GLU A 508 16.41 -8.19 2.59
CA GLU A 508 17.52 -7.44 1.99
C GLU A 508 18.62 -8.36 1.42
N GLU A 509 18.82 -9.55 1.98
CA GLU A 509 19.78 -10.53 1.43
C GLU A 509 19.38 -10.96 0.02
N ALA A 510 18.09 -11.22 -0.19
CA ALA A 510 17.57 -11.57 -1.50
C ALA A 510 17.72 -10.42 -2.51
N ALA A 511 17.51 -9.18 -2.08
CA ALA A 511 17.77 -7.98 -2.88
C ALA A 511 19.24 -7.92 -3.36
N VAL A 512 20.18 -8.12 -2.43
CA VAL A 512 21.62 -8.14 -2.72
C VAL A 512 21.95 -9.27 -3.69
N ASN A 513 21.35 -10.44 -3.54
CA ASN A 513 21.55 -11.56 -4.46
C ASN A 513 21.02 -11.24 -5.87
N CYS A 514 19.86 -10.60 -6.00
CA CYS A 514 19.35 -10.12 -7.30
C CYS A 514 20.29 -9.09 -7.93
N ALA A 515 20.79 -8.14 -7.14
CA ALA A 515 21.74 -7.14 -7.61
C ALA A 515 23.07 -7.75 -8.09
N ARG A 516 23.59 -8.78 -7.40
CA ARG A 516 24.78 -9.56 -7.82
C ARG A 516 24.57 -10.26 -9.17
N GLN A 517 23.34 -10.66 -9.47
CA GLN A 517 22.97 -11.25 -10.77
C GLN A 517 22.79 -10.21 -11.89
N GLY A 518 22.95 -8.92 -11.58
CA GLY A 518 22.96 -7.82 -12.56
C GLY A 518 21.66 -7.05 -12.70
N PHE A 519 20.63 -7.37 -11.91
CA PHE A 519 19.37 -6.61 -11.89
C PHE A 519 19.53 -5.28 -11.17
N ASP A 520 18.73 -4.29 -11.56
CA ASP A 520 18.48 -3.14 -10.70
C ASP A 520 17.38 -3.49 -9.71
N VAL A 521 17.48 -3.02 -8.47
CA VAL A 521 16.64 -3.47 -7.36
C VAL A 521 16.06 -2.29 -6.58
N VAL A 522 14.79 -2.38 -6.21
CA VAL A 522 14.14 -1.54 -5.19
C VAL A 522 13.98 -2.36 -3.92
N LEU A 523 14.40 -1.80 -2.79
CA LEU A 523 14.30 -2.45 -1.48
C LEU A 523 12.92 -2.20 -0.87
N GLN A 524 12.16 -3.26 -0.61
CA GLN A 524 10.87 -3.20 0.07
C GLN A 524 10.72 -4.33 1.11
N PRO A 525 11.71 -4.58 2.00
CA PRO A 525 11.67 -5.72 2.91
C PRO A 525 10.48 -5.63 3.86
N ALA A 526 9.63 -6.67 3.87
CA ALA A 526 8.39 -6.69 4.63
C ALA A 526 8.57 -6.50 6.14
N GLN A 527 9.76 -6.86 6.66
CA GLN A 527 10.10 -6.74 8.08
C GLN A 527 10.29 -5.28 8.55
N PHE A 528 10.35 -4.31 7.62
CA PHE A 528 10.62 -2.91 7.94
C PHE A 528 9.71 -1.91 7.22
N THR A 529 9.26 -2.21 6.01
CA THR A 529 8.64 -1.21 5.14
C THR A 529 7.15 -1.41 4.84
N TYR A 530 6.55 -2.46 5.41
CA TYR A 530 5.12 -2.75 5.25
C TYR A 530 4.32 -2.04 6.34
N LEU A 531 3.44 -1.14 5.92
CA LEU A 531 2.66 -0.25 6.77
C LEU A 531 1.35 -0.90 7.22
N ASP A 532 0.96 -2.03 6.66
CA ASP A 532 -0.14 -2.89 7.11
C ASP A 532 0.20 -3.69 8.39
N MET A 533 1.49 -3.79 8.73
CA MET A 533 1.95 -4.46 9.94
C MET A 533 1.52 -3.69 11.21
N ALA A 534 1.19 -4.42 12.27
CA ALA A 534 0.89 -3.87 13.59
C ALA A 534 2.03 -2.96 14.09
N GLN A 535 1.66 -1.88 14.78
CA GLN A 535 2.60 -0.83 15.24
C GLN A 535 3.10 -1.00 16.67
N ASP A 536 2.48 -1.89 17.42
CA ASP A 536 2.88 -2.28 18.77
C ASP A 536 2.43 -3.73 19.02
N TYR A 537 2.93 -4.31 20.11
CA TYR A 537 2.62 -5.66 20.54
C TYR A 537 1.30 -5.78 21.32
N ALA A 538 0.63 -4.66 21.61
CA ALA A 538 -0.71 -4.67 22.20
C ALA A 538 -1.71 -5.36 21.27
N PRO A 539 -2.54 -6.32 21.75
CA PRO A 539 -3.50 -7.03 20.92
C PRO A 539 -4.60 -6.11 20.33
N GLU A 540 -4.76 -4.91 20.89
CA GLU A 540 -5.65 -3.86 20.40
C GLU A 540 -5.16 -3.18 19.11
N GLU A 541 -3.87 -3.30 18.78
CA GLU A 541 -3.33 -2.68 17.57
C GLU A 541 -3.96 -3.30 16.31
N PRO A 542 -4.45 -2.47 15.37
CA PRO A 542 -4.84 -2.95 14.07
C PRO A 542 -3.60 -3.27 13.23
N GLY A 543 -3.75 -4.22 12.33
CA GLY A 543 -2.70 -4.63 11.40
C GLY A 543 -2.57 -6.15 11.36
N VAL A 544 -1.64 -6.59 10.53
CA VAL A 544 -1.18 -7.99 10.44
C VAL A 544 0.22 -8.12 11.04
N ASP A 545 0.74 -9.34 11.20
CA ASP A 545 2.04 -9.58 11.81
C ASP A 545 2.85 -10.71 11.16
N TRP A 546 2.48 -11.10 9.94
CA TRP A 546 3.09 -12.26 9.27
C TRP A 546 4.59 -12.09 9.03
N ALA A 547 5.05 -10.85 8.77
CA ALA A 547 6.46 -10.54 8.61
C ALA A 547 7.12 -10.15 9.93
N ALA A 548 6.49 -9.21 10.64
CA ALA A 548 6.92 -8.69 11.95
C ALA A 548 5.81 -7.79 12.54
N VAL A 549 5.91 -7.50 13.83
CA VAL A 549 5.37 -6.24 14.38
C VAL A 549 6.38 -5.15 14.04
N ILE A 550 5.94 -3.99 13.52
CA ILE A 550 6.83 -2.90 13.10
C ILE A 550 6.51 -1.64 13.90
N PRO A 551 7.07 -1.51 15.13
CA PRO A 551 7.03 -0.26 15.86
C PRO A 551 7.76 0.87 15.13
N LEU A 552 7.47 2.10 15.53
CA LEU A 552 8.10 3.29 14.93
C LEU A 552 9.63 3.25 14.98
N GLU A 553 10.20 2.79 16.10
CA GLU A 553 11.65 2.65 16.25
C GLU A 553 12.23 1.64 15.26
N GLN A 554 11.56 0.53 14.99
CA GLN A 554 12.00 -0.45 14.00
C GLN A 554 11.98 0.12 12.58
N ALA A 555 10.92 0.84 12.21
CA ALA A 555 10.86 1.56 10.93
C ALA A 555 11.97 2.62 10.81
N TYR A 556 12.29 3.33 11.91
CA TYR A 556 13.35 4.34 11.94
C TYR A 556 14.75 3.77 11.93
N THR A 557 15.00 2.65 12.60
CA THR A 557 16.33 2.06 12.70
C THR A 557 16.71 1.25 11.46
N TYR A 558 15.76 0.99 10.56
CA TYR A 558 16.05 0.38 9.26
C TYR A 558 17.10 1.20 8.50
N GLU A 559 18.23 0.56 8.25
CA GLU A 559 19.37 1.11 7.54
C GLU A 559 19.67 0.19 6.36
N ALA A 560 19.17 0.58 5.19
CA ALA A 560 19.37 -0.17 3.96
C ALA A 560 20.87 -0.37 3.67
N LEU A 561 21.26 -1.62 3.45
CA LEU A 561 22.62 -2.05 3.11
C LEU A 561 23.61 -1.84 4.26
N ALA A 562 23.14 -1.96 5.52
CA ALA A 562 23.96 -1.75 6.71
C ALA A 562 25.27 -2.56 6.71
N GLU A 563 25.22 -3.80 6.23
CA GLU A 563 26.35 -4.73 6.18
C GLU A 563 27.20 -4.61 4.89
N ILE A 564 26.82 -3.74 3.95
CA ILE A 564 27.51 -3.55 2.68
C ILE A 564 28.31 -2.24 2.72
N SER A 565 29.60 -2.28 2.39
CA SER A 565 30.44 -1.07 2.34
C SER A 565 29.86 0.01 1.42
N ASP A 566 29.99 1.28 1.77
CA ASP A 566 29.56 2.42 0.94
C ASP A 566 30.30 2.49 -0.41
N THR A 567 31.49 1.89 -0.48
CA THR A 567 32.29 1.82 -1.71
C THR A 567 31.94 0.62 -2.60
N ASP A 568 31.06 -0.27 -2.16
CA ASP A 568 30.72 -1.47 -2.92
C ASP A 568 29.93 -1.10 -4.20
N PRO A 569 30.36 -1.56 -5.39
CA PRO A 569 29.67 -1.25 -6.64
C PRO A 569 28.23 -1.76 -6.70
N ILE A 570 27.84 -2.74 -5.87
CA ILE A 570 26.47 -3.27 -5.82
C ILE A 570 25.45 -2.18 -5.48
N ARG A 571 25.85 -1.17 -4.70
CA ARG A 571 24.99 -0.03 -4.34
C ARG A 571 24.50 0.74 -5.56
N LYS A 572 25.21 0.69 -6.69
CA LYS A 572 24.77 1.31 -7.97
C LYS A 572 23.56 0.61 -8.59
N ARG A 573 23.32 -0.66 -8.25
CA ARG A 573 22.14 -1.43 -8.67
C ARG A 573 20.92 -1.16 -7.79
N ILE A 574 21.14 -0.65 -6.59
CA ILE A 574 20.05 -0.33 -5.66
C ILE A 574 19.50 1.04 -6.02
N ARG A 575 18.29 1.05 -6.58
CA ARG A 575 17.59 2.27 -7.02
C ARG A 575 17.16 3.11 -5.82
N GLY A 576 16.73 2.44 -4.75
CA GLY A 576 16.27 3.06 -3.52
C GLY A 576 15.32 2.15 -2.73
N ILE A 577 14.42 2.78 -1.97
CA ILE A 577 13.55 2.10 -1.01
C ILE A 577 12.09 2.40 -1.36
N GLN A 578 11.24 1.40 -1.16
CA GLN A 578 9.79 1.53 -1.18
C GLN A 578 9.19 1.07 0.16
N CYS A 579 8.10 1.71 0.55
CA CYS A 579 7.17 1.23 1.55
C CYS A 579 5.84 0.85 0.92
N ALA A 580 5.06 -0.01 1.56
CA ALA A 580 3.79 -0.49 1.01
C ALA A 580 2.71 -0.46 2.07
N LEU A 581 1.48 -0.14 1.67
CA LEU A 581 0.29 -0.36 2.45
C LEU A 581 -0.61 -1.33 1.69
N TRP A 582 -0.61 -2.58 2.12
CA TRP A 582 -1.60 -3.57 1.73
C TRP A 582 -2.92 -3.32 2.49
N CYS A 583 -4.04 -3.60 1.85
CA CYS A 583 -5.33 -3.08 2.28
C CYS A 583 -6.37 -4.15 2.61
N GLU A 584 -5.99 -5.38 2.97
CA GLU A 584 -6.91 -6.44 3.41
C GLU A 584 -7.82 -5.96 4.55
N ILE A 585 -7.28 -5.21 5.51
CA ILE A 585 -8.03 -4.67 6.67
C ILE A 585 -7.97 -3.14 6.81
N VAL A 586 -7.63 -2.43 5.72
CA VAL A 586 -7.57 -0.96 5.65
C VAL A 586 -8.71 -0.46 4.78
N THR A 587 -9.86 -0.18 5.41
CA THR A 587 -11.12 0.04 4.67
C THR A 587 -11.56 1.50 4.56
N ASN A 588 -10.88 2.43 5.23
CA ASN A 588 -11.28 3.84 5.27
C ASN A 588 -10.10 4.78 5.56
N GLN A 589 -10.32 6.09 5.36
CA GLN A 589 -9.27 7.11 5.51
C GLN A 589 -8.62 7.11 6.89
N LYS A 590 -9.41 6.96 7.96
CA LYS A 590 -8.91 7.01 9.33
C LYS A 590 -7.98 5.83 9.61
N ARG A 591 -8.34 4.63 9.16
CA ARG A 591 -7.48 3.45 9.29
C ARG A 591 -6.21 3.61 8.43
N MET A 592 -6.33 4.12 7.20
CA MET A 592 -5.17 4.39 6.34
C MET A 592 -4.19 5.35 7.02
N ASP A 593 -4.68 6.48 7.52
CA ASP A 593 -3.86 7.46 8.22
C ASP A 593 -3.16 6.86 9.44
N TYR A 594 -3.88 6.08 10.24
CA TYR A 594 -3.33 5.42 11.42
C TYR A 594 -2.20 4.46 11.05
N MET A 595 -2.36 3.66 9.99
CA MET A 595 -1.37 2.67 9.57
C MET A 595 -0.14 3.31 8.91
N VAL A 596 -0.33 4.38 8.14
CA VAL A 596 0.73 5.10 7.42
C VAL A 596 1.54 5.99 8.37
N PHE A 597 0.87 6.77 9.23
CA PHE A 597 1.51 7.76 10.08
C PHE A 597 1.63 7.29 11.53
N PRO A 598 2.81 7.43 12.15
CA PRO A 598 3.94 8.27 11.70
C PRO A 598 5.08 7.51 11.00
N ARG A 599 5.00 6.19 10.81
CA ARG A 599 6.10 5.37 10.27
C ARG A 599 6.59 5.81 8.89
N ILE A 600 5.69 6.31 8.03
CA ILE A 600 6.08 6.85 6.72
C ILE A 600 7.13 7.96 6.82
N SER A 601 7.12 8.75 7.90
CA SER A 601 8.07 9.84 8.12
C SER A 601 9.47 9.32 8.50
N ALA A 602 9.53 8.20 9.23
CA ALA A 602 10.77 7.51 9.54
C ALA A 602 11.38 6.87 8.29
N LEU A 603 10.55 6.26 7.46
CA LEU A 603 10.95 5.66 6.18
C LEU A 603 11.41 6.73 5.18
N ALA A 604 10.74 7.89 5.15
CA ALA A 604 11.19 9.05 4.38
C ALA A 604 12.60 9.50 4.78
N GLU A 605 12.90 9.51 6.08
CA GLU A 605 14.22 9.86 6.59
C GLU A 605 15.28 8.82 6.18
N GLY A 606 14.96 7.53 6.20
CA GLY A 606 15.84 6.47 5.66
C GLY A 606 16.09 6.60 4.14
N CYS A 607 15.09 7.08 3.40
CA CYS A 607 15.15 7.34 1.96
C CYS A 607 15.99 8.58 1.58
N TRP A 608 16.00 9.61 2.44
CA TRP A 608 16.52 10.95 2.12
C TRP A 608 17.83 11.28 2.85
N THR A 609 17.86 11.09 4.16
CA THR A 609 18.93 11.58 5.03
C THR A 609 20.09 10.58 5.06
N HIS A 610 21.32 11.10 4.94
CA HIS A 610 22.52 10.26 5.06
C HIS A 610 22.59 9.62 6.45
N LYS A 611 23.05 8.36 6.50
CA LYS A 611 23.15 7.56 7.74
C LYS A 611 23.73 8.32 8.94
N ASN A 612 24.81 9.08 8.71
CA ASN A 612 25.52 9.81 9.77
C ASN A 612 24.72 10.98 10.38
N ASN A 613 23.65 11.40 9.71
CA ASN A 613 22.76 12.48 10.16
C ASN A 613 21.45 11.95 10.77
N ARG A 614 21.29 10.62 10.87
CA ARG A 614 20.11 9.98 11.47
C ARG A 614 20.39 9.70 12.95
N ASN A 615 19.52 10.17 13.82
CA ASN A 615 19.56 9.90 15.26
C ASN A 615 18.13 9.76 15.80
N TRP A 616 17.86 8.68 16.51
CA TRP A 616 16.52 8.33 16.99
C TRP A 616 15.89 9.39 17.90
N LEU A 617 16.65 9.90 18.88
CA LEU A 617 16.13 10.91 19.82
C LEU A 617 15.92 12.26 19.13
N ASP A 618 16.81 12.64 18.21
CA ASP A 618 16.63 13.82 17.37
C ASP A 618 15.37 13.70 16.49
N TYR A 619 15.19 12.56 15.82
CA TYR A 619 13.99 12.28 15.04
C TYR A 619 12.72 12.36 15.87
N LEU A 620 12.69 11.76 17.06
CA LEU A 620 11.52 11.84 17.95
C LEU A 620 11.21 13.29 18.34
N SER A 621 12.22 14.11 18.61
CA SER A 621 12.02 15.53 18.93
C SER A 621 11.40 16.30 17.76
N ARG A 622 11.87 16.03 16.52
CA ARG A 622 11.31 16.61 15.29
C ARG A 622 9.91 16.10 15.01
N LEU A 623 9.66 14.81 15.20
CA LEU A 623 8.33 14.22 15.07
C LEU A 623 7.34 14.86 16.04
N LYS A 624 7.73 15.05 17.32
CA LYS A 624 6.89 15.69 18.32
C LYS A 624 6.54 17.13 17.94
N GLY A 625 7.51 17.87 17.40
CA GLY A 625 7.29 19.22 16.86
C GLY A 625 6.49 19.26 15.55
N HIS A 626 6.44 18.15 14.81
CA HIS A 626 5.74 18.01 13.54
C HIS A 626 4.27 17.58 13.68
N LEU A 627 3.91 16.90 14.77
CA LEU A 627 2.53 16.46 15.02
C LEU A 627 1.47 17.57 14.89
N PRO A 628 1.69 18.82 15.34
CA PRO A 628 0.71 19.90 15.13
C PRO A 628 0.41 20.20 13.66
N LEU A 629 1.37 19.97 12.74
CA LEU A 629 1.13 20.10 11.30
C LEU A 629 0.26 18.95 10.80
N LEU A 630 0.47 17.72 11.28
CA LEU A 630 -0.40 16.59 10.98
C LEU A 630 -1.83 16.81 11.50
N ASP A 631 -1.98 17.34 12.71
CA ASP A 631 -3.28 17.71 13.28
C ASP A 631 -3.99 18.74 12.38
N ARG A 632 -3.27 19.77 11.92
CA ARG A 632 -3.79 20.80 11.00
C ARG A 632 -4.20 20.23 9.64
N LEU A 633 -3.47 19.23 9.15
CA LEU A 633 -3.78 18.51 7.92
C LEU A 633 -4.89 17.46 8.10
N ASN A 634 -5.47 17.36 9.31
CA ASN A 634 -6.47 16.37 9.70
C ASN A 634 -6.01 14.94 9.38
N VAL A 635 -4.80 14.58 9.79
CA VAL A 635 -4.25 13.24 9.66
C VAL A 635 -4.49 12.47 10.96
N ASP A 636 -5.25 11.38 10.91
CA ASP A 636 -5.52 10.50 12.06
C ASP A 636 -4.33 9.55 12.36
N TYR A 637 -3.15 10.11 12.65
CA TYR A 637 -1.94 9.32 12.92
C TYR A 637 -2.02 8.54 14.24
N ARG A 638 -1.27 7.44 14.33
CA ARG A 638 -1.03 6.76 15.62
C ARG A 638 -0.16 7.64 16.52
N ASN A 639 -0.74 8.21 17.57
CA ASN A 639 -0.01 9.12 18.47
C ASN A 639 1.10 8.38 19.26
N PRO A 640 2.39 8.72 19.08
CA PRO A 640 3.51 8.05 19.76
C PRO A 640 3.58 8.24 21.28
N TRP A 641 2.97 9.31 21.81
CA TRP A 641 3.04 9.71 23.22
C TRP A 641 1.67 9.72 23.91
N LYS A 642 0.68 9.01 23.37
CA LYS A 642 -0.61 8.91 24.03
C LYS A 642 -0.45 8.11 25.32
N ALA A 643 -0.80 8.71 26.46
CA ALA A 643 -0.90 8.00 27.73
C ALA A 643 -1.95 6.89 27.61
N GLU A 644 -1.59 5.68 28.07
CA GLU A 644 -2.47 4.50 28.10
C GLU A 644 -3.81 4.77 28.80
#